data_AF-A0A316PYK6-F1
#
_entry.id   AF-A0A316PYK6-F1
#
_cell.length_a   1.000
_cell.length_b   1.000
_cell.length_c   1.000
_cell.angle_alpha   90.00
_cell.angle_beta   90.00
_cell.angle_gamma   90.00
#
_symmetry.space_group_name_H-M   'P 1'
#
loop_
_entity.id
_entity.type
_entity.pdbx_description
1 polymer ?
#
loop_
_entity_poly.entity_id
_entity_poly.type
_entity_poly.pdbx_seq_one_letter_code
_entity_poly.pdbx_strand_id
1 'polypeptide(L)'
;MSKKFSVKIVVLALIFTLVMPIGAFASVAELQEDTTTPGISLAGKYKTDYDDIDFQYSITEEATHEVTIETQKTEAELKAAVEAQNIDFALNRDEERTYLDPALYPYPSKGGPISEWLDRDDQQAIRIESITVEGSNLKVKVNTFGTEYYYTADETAENSVKKVYSIDHTNGGKWLDKCGYFDFVASIGGEKVGSVHAKVVPYDSYRTPYELFDEIESLKAYKGNRHVEVGSIGHTSVDGYDTPYVIVAGDKADVNNWLKYTEISETDPAKAIKDIKAGKYNDLKVPLYVSNCHTNENSAINGIMNFIEMLVNEEEISLKTLESYTDEGKAKLEDEKANIFGTSISEIYARYATELGRLRGENGDSLDNWGGGYGYSSVVDFDKYYNTSTDKFDVDALLDDVFFVCVPTMNMEGYVQQTRATGVGFDPNRDYANQTMNEDANAMAFMAKWNPMVYTEIHGRVEGMLIEPCGAPHNPNIEYDLIVEKFIELGEAVGNAAIANNEKFNSYELPARDYIEIDHNSPTGVQWGTPWDDLSTNFGSQFPVFYGTCGITWEMPAYDDITSEQVIPNGMFGQGRYVQENKTDLLLSQAELFLRGLTNANSNDKVAEYYVDQYDQLGKQADIMRPVNDGKGENGNFYPECFIIPMDKENQKNLQDAAEAVKWIARNDMKYKIAEKEFTYDGVTYPEGTVIASMYQAKRSLLNANFGPGSFVTVWKGLYSEAFSQHPYARGFDIITVTEPEEYKVIDAACKDGYDYAGTLNYLSDFASQFSGVEGADVIISNASEDTAGAVNALLKAGKTVGMITEGDYMGDFICSYDDFVEIVASDYIVSAEGVYGAGIKASVIEKSPSVYIVGGNAPATAGNIELKGGNSYCFDVYAIDHMGFNKTEEATKADAIVGNGFSRSKANDTYAKQAVLEGTPYMVWGSGSNLSGILGGVTKASMSNGTDMLAYVKYPNVNLINANYELDGDYQNYQYGTDYFAAIPEGAVALVQNAGETPIVGCVGIFDDAGKADFEKYNNAVVAFEYQKDGLDIVSFANSLVHKGHPQDEFKYIANFLFSRVLADEAYAGTVQPETPPATNPDTDNGNGNNGGTTGDVSKTGDNSNIALWAIVLMAGAVGTTVVVVRRRNAVNRQ
;
A
#
# COMPACT_ATOMS: atom_id res chain seq x y z
N MET A 1 17.07 30.43 -50.37
CA MET A 1 17.51 29.04 -50.14
C MET A 1 18.60 29.04 -49.07
N SER A 2 18.22 28.97 -47.81
CA SER A 2 18.94 28.38 -46.67
C SER A 2 18.05 28.61 -45.43
N LYS A 3 18.19 27.78 -44.38
CA LYS A 3 17.33 27.65 -43.19
C LYS A 3 16.03 26.85 -43.40
N LYS A 4 16.12 25.53 -43.53
CA LYS A 4 15.00 24.61 -43.22
C LYS A 4 15.41 23.16 -42.86
N PHE A 5 16.66 22.91 -42.46
CA PHE A 5 17.16 21.54 -42.24
C PHE A 5 17.76 21.24 -40.85
N SER A 6 17.63 22.12 -39.87
CA SER A 6 18.22 21.91 -38.53
C SER A 6 17.23 21.92 -37.37
N VAL A 7 15.92 21.89 -37.63
CA VAL A 7 14.89 21.90 -36.56
C VAL A 7 14.32 20.50 -36.27
N LYS A 8 14.41 19.55 -37.21
CA LYS A 8 13.87 18.19 -37.00
C LYS A 8 14.79 17.21 -36.25
N ILE A 9 16.08 17.53 -36.07
CA ILE A 9 17.00 16.70 -35.29
C ILE A 9 17.07 17.16 -33.83
N VAL A 10 16.73 18.42 -33.54
CA VAL A 10 16.70 18.94 -32.16
C VAL A 10 15.43 18.48 -31.43
N VAL A 11 14.30 18.33 -32.14
CA VAL A 11 13.05 17.82 -31.53
C VAL A 11 13.08 16.30 -31.28
N LEU A 12 13.82 15.51 -32.07
CA LEU A 12 14.01 14.09 -31.77
C LEU A 12 15.01 13.85 -30.62
N ALA A 13 15.94 14.78 -30.37
CA ALA A 13 16.82 14.73 -29.19
C ALA A 13 16.13 15.23 -27.90
N LEU A 14 15.07 16.04 -28.04
CA LEU A 14 14.24 16.54 -26.92
C LEU A 14 13.11 15.59 -26.53
N ILE A 15 12.77 14.59 -27.36
CA ILE A 15 11.78 13.55 -27.02
C ILE A 15 12.45 12.31 -26.39
N PHE A 16 13.78 12.19 -26.46
CA PHE A 16 14.56 11.20 -25.69
C PHE A 16 15.08 11.74 -24.34
N THR A 17 14.66 12.93 -23.91
CA THR A 17 15.06 13.55 -22.63
C THR A 17 13.87 13.91 -21.74
N LEU A 18 12.68 13.37 -22.01
CA LEU A 18 11.47 13.51 -21.18
C LEU A 18 11.02 12.20 -20.53
N VAL A 19 11.87 11.18 -20.49
CA VAL A 19 11.91 10.34 -19.29
C VAL A 19 12.82 11.13 -18.37
N MET A 20 12.28 11.81 -17.34
CA MET A 20 13.17 12.18 -16.23
C MET A 20 13.73 10.84 -15.74
N PRO A 21 15.04 10.56 -15.89
CA PRO A 21 15.60 9.50 -15.08
C PRO A 21 15.33 9.98 -13.67
N ILE A 22 14.51 9.23 -12.92
CA ILE A 22 14.55 9.30 -11.47
C ILE A 22 16.05 9.17 -11.17
N GLY A 23 16.67 10.28 -10.76
CA GLY A 23 18.06 10.26 -10.37
C GLY A 23 18.20 9.26 -9.22
N ALA A 24 19.40 8.76 -8.97
CA ALA A 24 19.62 8.06 -7.71
C ALA A 24 19.08 8.97 -6.58
N PHE A 25 18.20 8.43 -5.74
CA PHE A 25 17.63 9.17 -4.64
C PHE A 25 18.77 9.61 -3.72
N ALA A 26 18.75 10.89 -3.34
CA ALA A 26 19.68 11.46 -2.39
C ALA A 26 18.88 11.67 -1.11
N SER A 27 19.04 10.76 -0.14
CA SER A 27 18.21 10.70 1.06
C SER A 27 18.19 12.01 1.85
N VAL A 28 19.27 12.81 1.80
CA VAL A 28 19.31 14.14 2.44
C VAL A 28 18.23 15.05 1.86
N ALA A 29 18.02 15.03 0.54
CA ALA A 29 16.96 15.79 -0.10
C ALA A 29 15.58 15.21 0.22
N GLU A 30 15.44 13.90 0.24
CA GLU A 30 14.17 13.23 0.55
C GLU A 30 13.72 13.48 1.99
N LEU A 31 14.61 13.44 2.98
CA LEU A 31 14.28 13.77 4.37
C LEU A 31 13.73 15.20 4.50
N GLN A 32 14.11 16.10 3.60
CA GLN A 32 13.66 17.48 3.56
C GLN A 32 12.38 17.69 2.72
N GLU A 33 12.03 16.73 1.86
CA GLU A 33 10.91 16.87 0.95
C GLU A 33 9.57 16.83 1.68
N ASP A 34 8.81 17.91 1.51
CA ASP A 34 7.42 18.03 1.94
C ASP A 34 6.48 17.73 0.76
N THR A 35 6.09 16.46 0.68
CA THR A 35 5.20 15.92 -0.36
C THR A 35 3.75 16.38 -0.19
N THR A 36 3.40 16.97 0.96
CA THR A 36 2.03 17.45 1.28
C THR A 36 1.70 18.79 0.61
N THR A 37 2.66 19.38 -0.09
CA THR A 37 2.46 20.59 -0.87
C THR A 37 1.68 20.31 -2.16
N PRO A 38 0.79 21.23 -2.60
CA PRO A 38 -0.02 21.01 -3.80
C PRO A 38 0.82 20.80 -5.07
N GLY A 39 0.36 19.87 -5.92
CA GLY A 39 1.03 19.49 -7.16
C GLY A 39 0.54 20.25 -8.40
N ILE A 40 0.69 19.59 -9.54
CA ILE A 40 0.22 20.05 -10.85
C ILE A 40 -1.28 19.78 -10.97
N SER A 41 -2.09 20.84 -11.01
CA SER A 41 -3.52 20.76 -11.31
C SER A 41 -3.77 20.50 -12.80
N LEU A 42 -4.75 19.65 -13.11
CA LEU A 42 -5.21 19.39 -14.48
C LEU A 42 -6.40 20.26 -14.92
N ALA A 43 -6.90 21.12 -14.03
CA ALA A 43 -8.04 22.00 -14.32
C ALA A 43 -7.71 22.96 -15.48
N GLY A 44 -8.65 23.11 -16.41
CA GLY A 44 -8.57 23.97 -17.59
C GLY A 44 -7.58 23.50 -18.65
N LYS A 45 -6.99 22.30 -18.54
CA LYS A 45 -6.01 21.78 -19.53
C LYS A 45 -6.68 21.54 -20.88
N TYR A 46 -7.90 21.01 -20.90
CA TYR A 46 -8.73 20.85 -22.10
C TYR A 46 -10.07 21.55 -21.93
N LYS A 47 -10.72 21.87 -23.06
CA LYS A 47 -12.06 22.45 -23.04
C LYS A 47 -13.08 21.35 -22.73
N THR A 48 -13.81 21.51 -21.63
CA THR A 48 -14.77 20.53 -21.10
C THR A 48 -16.23 20.97 -21.20
N ASP A 49 -16.52 22.16 -21.77
CA ASP A 49 -17.89 22.69 -21.90
C ASP A 49 -18.86 21.66 -22.54
N TYR A 50 -19.89 21.26 -21.78
CA TYR A 50 -20.92 20.27 -22.19
C TYR A 50 -22.16 20.88 -22.84
N ASP A 51 -22.24 22.21 -22.89
CA ASP A 51 -23.45 22.95 -23.26
C ASP A 51 -23.93 22.70 -24.71
N ASP A 52 -23.16 21.94 -25.50
CA ASP A 52 -23.42 21.67 -26.91
C ASP A 52 -23.61 20.18 -27.26
N ILE A 53 -23.79 19.27 -26.29
CA ILE A 53 -24.03 17.84 -26.55
C ILE A 53 -25.53 17.53 -26.65
N ASP A 54 -26.01 17.13 -27.83
CA ASP A 54 -27.42 16.79 -28.07
C ASP A 54 -27.72 15.27 -28.00
N PHE A 55 -26.69 14.42 -28.04
CA PHE A 55 -26.82 12.97 -27.99
C PHE A 55 -25.67 12.33 -27.20
N GLN A 56 -25.96 11.78 -26.02
CA GLN A 56 -24.98 11.02 -25.24
C GLN A 56 -25.24 9.51 -25.36
N TYR A 57 -24.18 8.72 -25.52
CA TYR A 57 -24.26 7.27 -25.58
C TYR A 57 -23.30 6.65 -24.55
N SER A 58 -23.86 6.07 -23.49
CA SER A 58 -23.13 5.25 -22.53
C SER A 58 -22.92 3.83 -23.05
N ILE A 59 -21.69 3.32 -22.93
CA ILE A 59 -21.33 1.96 -23.35
C ILE A 59 -21.62 0.90 -22.28
N THR A 60 -22.21 1.28 -21.13
CA THR A 60 -22.58 0.37 -20.03
C THR A 60 -24.06 0.48 -19.65
N GLU A 61 -24.91 0.96 -20.56
CA GLU A 61 -26.35 0.97 -20.29
C GLU A 61 -27.19 0.77 -21.55
N GLU A 62 -28.47 0.50 -21.34
CA GLU A 62 -29.47 0.55 -22.39
C GLU A 62 -30.28 1.84 -22.23
N ALA A 63 -30.43 2.61 -23.33
CA ALA A 63 -31.14 3.87 -23.29
C ALA A 63 -31.90 4.15 -24.60
N THR A 64 -32.90 5.02 -24.51
CA THR A 64 -33.70 5.49 -25.65
C THR A 64 -33.64 7.01 -25.71
N HIS A 65 -33.17 7.53 -26.85
CA HIS A 65 -32.91 8.94 -27.08
C HIS A 65 -33.84 9.52 -28.14
N GLU A 66 -34.26 10.77 -27.96
CA GLU A 66 -34.95 11.56 -28.98
C GLU A 66 -34.03 12.68 -29.49
N VAL A 67 -33.48 12.49 -30.70
CA VAL A 67 -32.50 13.40 -31.29
C VAL A 67 -33.14 14.21 -32.40
N THR A 68 -32.99 15.54 -32.36
CA THR A 68 -33.46 16.44 -33.43
C THR A 68 -32.28 16.93 -34.26
N ILE A 69 -32.21 16.51 -35.53
CA ILE A 69 -31.15 16.89 -36.46
C ILE A 69 -31.69 17.94 -37.42
N GLU A 70 -31.16 19.16 -37.32
CA GLU A 70 -31.42 20.21 -38.31
C GLU A 70 -30.77 19.86 -39.65
N THR A 71 -31.53 20.00 -40.75
CA THR A 71 -31.03 19.66 -42.08
C THR A 71 -31.14 20.81 -43.07
N GLN A 72 -30.36 20.74 -44.13
CA GLN A 72 -30.43 21.68 -45.26
C GLN A 72 -31.42 21.24 -46.36
N LYS A 73 -32.21 20.19 -46.12
CA LYS A 73 -33.19 19.65 -47.08
C LYS A 73 -34.60 20.17 -46.77
N THR A 74 -35.46 20.19 -47.77
CA THR A 74 -36.88 20.54 -47.60
C THR A 74 -37.65 19.40 -46.93
N GLU A 75 -38.76 19.73 -46.26
CA GLU A 75 -39.66 18.75 -45.63
C GLU A 75 -40.09 17.63 -46.60
N ALA A 76 -40.34 17.98 -47.87
CA ALA A 76 -40.73 17.01 -48.89
C ALA A 76 -39.60 16.04 -49.27
N GLU A 77 -38.36 16.53 -49.35
CA GLU A 77 -37.18 15.71 -49.63
C GLU A 77 -36.89 14.74 -48.47
N LEU A 78 -37.00 15.22 -47.22
CA LEU A 78 -36.84 14.39 -46.03
C LEU A 78 -37.92 13.31 -45.94
N LYS A 79 -39.19 13.67 -46.16
CA LYS A 79 -40.30 12.69 -46.17
C LYS A 79 -40.10 11.60 -47.21
N ALA A 80 -39.67 11.98 -48.42
CA ALA A 80 -39.35 11.01 -49.47
C ALA A 80 -38.18 10.08 -49.08
N ALA A 81 -37.15 10.60 -48.40
CA ALA A 81 -36.02 9.80 -47.94
C ALA A 81 -36.40 8.82 -46.82
N VAL A 82 -37.26 9.24 -45.88
CA VAL A 82 -37.82 8.36 -44.83
C VAL A 82 -38.67 7.25 -45.44
N GLU A 83 -39.60 7.58 -46.36
CA GLU A 83 -40.44 6.60 -47.06
C GLU A 83 -39.62 5.59 -47.87
N ALA A 84 -38.49 6.03 -48.44
CA ALA A 84 -37.57 5.20 -49.20
C ALA A 84 -36.56 4.42 -48.32
N GLN A 85 -36.55 4.62 -47.00
CA GLN A 85 -35.55 4.08 -46.06
C GLN A 85 -34.10 4.38 -46.51
N ASN A 86 -33.87 5.60 -47.01
CA ASN A 86 -32.61 6.02 -47.63
C ASN A 86 -31.86 7.06 -46.76
N ILE A 87 -31.92 6.89 -45.44
CA ILE A 87 -31.20 7.73 -44.47
C ILE A 87 -30.22 6.84 -43.72
N ASP A 88 -28.94 7.15 -43.85
CA ASP A 88 -27.85 6.48 -43.14
C ASP A 88 -27.38 7.32 -41.96
N PHE A 89 -26.98 6.67 -40.88
CA PHE A 89 -26.46 7.31 -39.68
C PHE A 89 -25.04 6.86 -39.36
N ALA A 90 -24.22 7.77 -38.85
CA ALA A 90 -22.86 7.51 -38.41
C ALA A 90 -22.51 8.34 -37.18
N LEU A 91 -21.64 7.81 -36.32
CA LEU A 91 -20.93 8.58 -35.30
C LEU A 91 -19.52 8.83 -35.81
N ASN A 92 -19.17 10.07 -36.12
CA ASN A 92 -17.83 10.42 -36.62
C ASN A 92 -17.07 11.20 -35.55
N ARG A 93 -15.84 10.79 -35.21
CA ARG A 93 -15.05 11.45 -34.17
C ARG A 93 -14.85 12.93 -34.49
N ASP A 94 -15.06 13.77 -33.48
CA ASP A 94 -14.63 15.17 -33.52
C ASP A 94 -13.14 15.24 -33.18
N GLU A 95 -12.29 15.39 -34.20
CA GLU A 95 -10.84 15.48 -34.03
C GLU A 95 -10.38 16.85 -33.50
N GLU A 96 -11.28 17.85 -33.40
CA GLU A 96 -10.94 19.18 -32.88
C GLU A 96 -11.12 19.28 -31.35
N ARG A 97 -11.97 18.42 -30.76
CA ARG A 97 -12.17 18.34 -29.30
C ARG A 97 -11.39 17.19 -28.68
N THR A 98 -10.45 17.55 -27.79
CA THR A 98 -9.65 16.57 -27.05
C THR A 98 -10.47 15.98 -25.90
N TYR A 99 -10.46 14.65 -25.78
CA TYR A 99 -11.14 13.92 -24.71
C TYR A 99 -10.16 13.40 -23.65
N LEU A 100 -9.02 12.85 -24.11
CA LEU A 100 -7.91 12.38 -23.29
C LEU A 100 -6.60 12.88 -23.92
N ASP A 101 -5.50 12.84 -23.16
CA ASP A 101 -4.20 13.25 -23.68
C ASP A 101 -3.77 12.36 -24.85
N PRO A 102 -3.64 12.88 -26.08
CA PRO A 102 -3.29 12.06 -27.25
C PRO A 102 -1.88 11.46 -27.17
N ALA A 103 -1.00 11.97 -26.31
CA ALA A 103 0.31 11.37 -26.07
C ALA A 103 0.19 10.08 -25.25
N LEU A 104 -0.75 10.04 -24.30
CA LEU A 104 -0.99 8.88 -23.44
C LEU A 104 -1.97 7.89 -24.07
N TYR A 105 -2.98 8.38 -24.80
CA TYR A 105 -4.03 7.59 -25.47
C TYR A 105 -4.01 7.81 -26.99
N PRO A 106 -3.07 7.20 -27.73
CA PRO A 106 -2.89 7.43 -29.16
C PRO A 106 -3.80 6.56 -30.06
N TYR A 107 -4.68 5.73 -29.49
CA TYR A 107 -5.53 4.76 -30.21
C TYR A 107 -7.03 5.10 -30.29
N PRO A 108 -7.49 6.36 -30.27
CA PRO A 108 -8.92 6.64 -30.30
C PRO A 108 -9.55 6.16 -31.60
N SER A 109 -10.74 5.57 -31.48
CA SER A 109 -11.61 5.21 -32.58
C SER A 109 -12.01 6.45 -33.37
N LYS A 110 -12.02 6.31 -34.70
CA LYS A 110 -12.52 7.36 -35.61
C LYS A 110 -14.05 7.38 -35.69
N GLY A 111 -14.71 6.39 -35.10
CA GLY A 111 -16.12 6.13 -35.31
C GLY A 111 -16.40 5.53 -36.69
N GLY A 112 -17.62 5.70 -37.18
CA GLY A 112 -18.10 5.15 -38.44
C GLY A 112 -19.61 5.00 -38.48
N PRO A 113 -20.14 4.30 -39.51
CA PRO A 113 -21.56 3.96 -39.62
C PRO A 113 -22.06 3.26 -38.35
N ILE A 114 -23.27 3.59 -37.89
CA ILE A 114 -23.84 2.96 -36.66
C ILE A 114 -24.03 1.44 -36.77
N SER A 115 -23.96 0.87 -37.98
CA SER A 115 -23.95 -0.57 -38.22
C SER A 115 -22.65 -1.26 -37.84
N GLU A 116 -21.55 -0.51 -37.69
CA GLU A 116 -20.23 -1.02 -37.29
C GLU A 116 -19.99 -0.90 -35.78
N TRP A 117 -20.90 -0.24 -35.05
CA TRP A 117 -20.89 -0.19 -33.59
C TRP A 117 -21.54 -1.47 -33.07
N LEU A 118 -20.69 -2.44 -32.73
CA LEU A 118 -21.09 -3.76 -32.26
C LEU A 118 -20.69 -3.97 -30.80
N ASP A 119 -21.50 -4.74 -30.08
CA ASP A 119 -21.16 -5.29 -28.77
C ASP A 119 -20.23 -6.52 -28.88
N ARG A 120 -19.91 -7.15 -27.74
CA ARG A 120 -19.00 -8.30 -27.68
C ARG A 120 -19.57 -9.57 -28.33
N ASP A 121 -20.88 -9.60 -28.59
CA ASP A 121 -21.61 -10.71 -29.21
C ASP A 121 -21.99 -10.38 -30.68
N ASP A 122 -21.25 -9.45 -31.31
CA ASP A 122 -21.44 -8.96 -32.67
C ASP A 122 -22.86 -8.39 -32.93
N GLN A 123 -23.57 -7.94 -31.90
CA GLN A 123 -24.88 -7.30 -32.03
C GLN A 123 -24.74 -5.80 -32.20
N GLN A 124 -25.59 -5.23 -33.06
CA GLN A 124 -25.60 -3.77 -33.27
C GLN A 124 -26.01 -3.04 -31.99
N ALA A 125 -25.13 -2.15 -31.52
CA ALA A 125 -25.26 -1.40 -30.28
C ALA A 125 -26.10 -0.12 -30.42
N ILE A 126 -26.21 0.45 -31.62
CA ILE A 126 -26.99 1.67 -31.89
C ILE A 126 -28.02 1.38 -32.97
N ARG A 127 -29.31 1.55 -32.67
CA ARG A 127 -30.43 1.19 -33.56
C ARG A 127 -31.41 2.34 -33.70
N ILE A 128 -31.84 2.61 -34.92
CA ILE A 128 -32.88 3.60 -35.18
C ILE A 128 -34.25 2.94 -35.01
N GLU A 129 -35.02 3.38 -34.02
CA GLU A 129 -36.38 2.89 -33.79
C GLU A 129 -37.37 3.54 -34.77
N SER A 130 -37.29 4.87 -34.92
CA SER A 130 -38.16 5.60 -35.85
C SER A 130 -37.55 6.92 -36.29
N ILE A 131 -37.99 7.40 -37.45
CA ILE A 131 -37.61 8.69 -38.02
C ILE A 131 -38.90 9.42 -38.40
N THR A 132 -39.05 10.66 -37.93
CA THR A 132 -40.14 11.55 -38.31
C THR A 132 -39.59 12.88 -38.82
N VAL A 133 -40.37 13.59 -39.63
CA VAL A 133 -39.97 14.87 -40.24
C VAL A 133 -40.81 15.99 -39.65
N GLU A 134 -40.14 17.02 -39.15
CA GLU A 134 -40.77 18.25 -38.66
C GLU A 134 -40.12 19.46 -39.34
N GLY A 135 -40.79 20.04 -40.34
CA GLY A 135 -40.22 21.10 -41.15
C GLY A 135 -38.94 20.65 -41.87
N SER A 136 -37.83 21.35 -41.65
CA SER A 136 -36.49 21.01 -42.17
C SER A 136 -35.69 20.06 -41.27
N ASN A 137 -36.30 19.49 -40.23
CA ASN A 137 -35.60 18.72 -39.21
C ASN A 137 -36.00 17.24 -39.28
N LEU A 138 -35.03 16.37 -38.94
CA LEU A 138 -35.25 14.96 -38.67
C LEU A 138 -35.38 14.76 -37.16
N LYS A 139 -36.49 14.18 -36.70
CA LYS A 139 -36.66 13.69 -35.33
C LYS A 139 -36.43 12.19 -35.32
N VAL A 140 -35.38 11.76 -34.65
CA VAL A 140 -34.87 10.40 -34.68
C VAL A 140 -34.96 9.81 -33.29
N LYS A 141 -35.67 8.68 -33.17
CA LYS A 141 -35.68 7.90 -31.93
C LYS A 141 -34.59 6.83 -32.03
N VAL A 142 -33.59 6.90 -31.17
CA VAL A 142 -32.40 6.04 -31.18
C VAL A 142 -32.40 5.17 -29.94
N ASN A 143 -32.26 3.85 -30.10
CA ASN A 143 -32.02 2.92 -29.02
C ASN A 143 -30.54 2.56 -28.97
N THR A 144 -29.92 2.73 -27.82
CA THR A 144 -28.53 2.40 -27.54
C THR A 144 -28.45 1.23 -26.56
N PHE A 145 -27.47 0.35 -26.75
CA PHE A 145 -27.21 -0.81 -25.90
C PHE A 145 -25.73 -0.83 -25.53
N GLY A 146 -25.42 -1.09 -24.25
CA GLY A 146 -24.03 -1.13 -23.80
C GLY A 146 -23.18 -2.17 -24.53
N THR A 147 -21.91 -1.84 -24.76
CA THR A 147 -20.91 -2.76 -25.33
C THR A 147 -20.00 -3.38 -24.29
N GLU A 148 -20.00 -2.88 -23.06
CA GLU A 148 -19.15 -3.36 -21.97
C GLU A 148 -20.03 -3.98 -20.86
N TYR A 149 -19.83 -5.27 -20.62
CA TYR A 149 -20.57 -6.08 -19.65
C TYR A 149 -19.78 -7.34 -19.30
N TYR A 150 -20.13 -7.95 -18.17
CA TYR A 150 -19.70 -9.28 -17.80
C TYR A 150 -20.89 -10.21 -17.64
N TYR A 151 -20.60 -11.51 -17.68
CA TYR A 151 -21.57 -12.55 -17.37
C TYR A 151 -21.32 -13.08 -15.96
N THR A 152 -22.38 -13.24 -15.18
CA THR A 152 -22.29 -13.90 -13.86
C THR A 152 -21.90 -15.38 -14.03
N ALA A 153 -21.33 -15.98 -12.98
CA ALA A 153 -20.92 -17.38 -13.01
C ALA A 153 -22.11 -18.36 -13.04
N ASP A 154 -23.30 -17.92 -12.61
CA ASP A 154 -24.51 -18.74 -12.65
C ASP A 154 -25.08 -18.87 -14.06
N GLU A 155 -24.85 -20.02 -14.68
CA GLU A 155 -25.40 -20.35 -15.99
C GLU A 155 -26.94 -20.48 -15.99
N THR A 156 -27.56 -20.66 -14.82
CA THR A 156 -28.99 -20.86 -14.62
C THR A 156 -29.77 -19.57 -14.35
N ALA A 157 -29.06 -18.47 -14.04
CA ALA A 157 -29.64 -17.15 -13.87
C ALA A 157 -30.41 -16.69 -15.12
N GLU A 158 -31.51 -15.96 -14.92
CA GLU A 158 -32.23 -15.33 -16.03
C GLU A 158 -31.30 -14.36 -16.79
N ASN A 159 -31.46 -14.23 -18.11
CA ASN A 159 -30.55 -13.43 -18.95
C ASN A 159 -30.37 -11.97 -18.47
N SER A 160 -31.40 -11.36 -17.86
CA SER A 160 -31.35 -10.01 -17.30
C SER A 160 -30.54 -9.89 -16.00
N VAL A 161 -30.33 -11.01 -15.30
CA VAL A 161 -29.45 -11.12 -14.12
C VAL A 161 -28.07 -11.59 -14.56
N LYS A 162 -28.02 -12.46 -15.56
CA LYS A 162 -26.80 -13.07 -16.08
C LYS A 162 -25.87 -12.06 -16.75
N LYS A 163 -26.40 -11.04 -17.43
CA LYS A 163 -25.63 -10.00 -18.12
C LYS A 163 -25.65 -8.72 -17.31
N VAL A 164 -24.52 -8.35 -16.72
CA VAL A 164 -24.38 -7.13 -15.92
C VAL A 164 -23.51 -6.13 -16.67
N TYR A 165 -24.09 -4.98 -17.00
CA TYR A 165 -23.35 -3.90 -17.63
C TYR A 165 -22.36 -3.28 -16.65
N SER A 166 -21.12 -3.10 -17.11
CA SER A 166 -20.00 -2.60 -16.33
C SER A 166 -18.82 -2.40 -17.27
N ILE A 167 -18.03 -1.34 -17.08
CA ILE A 167 -16.72 -1.30 -17.73
C ILE A 167 -15.84 -2.43 -17.19
N ASP A 168 -14.86 -2.85 -17.99
CA ASP A 168 -13.93 -3.90 -17.61
C ASP A 168 -13.00 -3.43 -16.48
N HIS A 169 -12.89 -4.24 -15.44
CA HIS A 169 -11.87 -4.09 -14.40
C HIS A 169 -10.48 -4.49 -14.94
N THR A 170 -9.90 -3.60 -15.73
CA THR A 170 -8.62 -3.80 -16.43
C THR A 170 -7.78 -2.54 -16.38
N ASN A 171 -6.45 -2.70 -16.49
CA ASN A 171 -5.52 -1.58 -16.57
C ASN A 171 -5.41 -1.02 -18.00
N GLY A 172 -5.17 0.29 -18.11
CA GLY A 172 -4.89 1.00 -19.35
C GLY A 172 -6.12 1.50 -20.10
N GLY A 173 -7.33 1.21 -19.59
CA GLY A 173 -8.57 1.82 -20.09
C GLY A 173 -8.82 1.62 -21.59
N LYS A 174 -8.57 0.43 -22.15
CA LYS A 174 -8.78 0.15 -23.60
C LYS A 174 -10.18 0.54 -24.10
N TRP A 175 -11.21 0.44 -23.26
CA TRP A 175 -12.58 0.84 -23.59
C TRP A 175 -12.71 2.36 -23.86
N LEU A 176 -11.79 3.19 -23.35
CA LEU A 176 -11.72 4.62 -23.66
C LEU A 176 -11.40 4.91 -25.12
N ASP A 177 -10.79 3.98 -25.85
CA ASP A 177 -10.56 4.15 -27.28
C ASP A 177 -11.87 4.37 -28.04
N LYS A 178 -13.00 3.83 -27.55
CA LYS A 178 -14.33 4.06 -28.14
C LYS A 178 -15.00 5.36 -27.66
N CYS A 179 -14.51 5.95 -26.57
CA CYS A 179 -15.14 7.08 -25.88
C CYS A 179 -14.58 8.43 -26.38
N GLY A 180 -15.40 9.48 -26.32
CA GLY A 180 -15.02 10.86 -26.61
C GLY A 180 -16.10 11.64 -27.35
N TYR A 181 -15.70 12.75 -27.97
CA TYR A 181 -16.59 13.64 -28.71
C TYR A 181 -16.77 13.17 -30.16
N PHE A 182 -18.02 13.16 -30.64
CA PHE A 182 -18.42 12.73 -31.98
C PHE A 182 -19.47 13.70 -32.57
N ASP A 183 -19.70 13.59 -33.86
CA ASP A 183 -20.90 14.08 -34.53
C ASP A 183 -21.80 12.90 -34.88
N PHE A 184 -23.07 12.95 -34.48
CA PHE A 184 -24.10 12.04 -34.98
C PHE A 184 -24.65 12.60 -36.30
N VAL A 185 -24.25 11.96 -37.40
CA VAL A 185 -24.46 12.47 -38.76
C VAL A 185 -25.57 11.70 -39.45
N ALA A 186 -26.53 12.41 -40.04
CA ALA A 186 -27.49 11.86 -40.98
C ALA A 186 -27.05 12.13 -42.42
N SER A 187 -27.15 11.11 -43.28
CA SER A 187 -26.80 11.21 -44.71
C SER A 187 -27.89 10.63 -45.61
N ILE A 188 -28.07 11.20 -46.80
CA ILE A 188 -29.00 10.68 -47.82
C ILE A 188 -28.19 10.38 -49.09
N GLY A 189 -28.13 9.12 -49.51
CA GLY A 189 -27.34 8.71 -50.67
C GLY A 189 -25.84 9.03 -50.54
N GLY A 190 -25.30 8.98 -49.32
CA GLY A 190 -23.90 9.29 -49.00
C GLY A 190 -23.56 10.79 -48.83
N GLU A 191 -24.51 11.70 -49.01
CA GLU A 191 -24.31 13.15 -48.73
C GLU A 191 -24.79 13.48 -47.31
N LYS A 192 -23.93 14.10 -46.48
CA LYS A 192 -24.30 14.63 -45.15
C LYS A 192 -25.41 15.67 -45.30
N VAL A 193 -26.54 15.46 -44.63
CA VAL A 193 -27.70 16.37 -44.66
C VAL A 193 -27.87 17.18 -43.37
N GLY A 194 -27.35 16.68 -42.27
CA GLY A 194 -27.35 17.33 -40.95
C GLY A 194 -26.52 16.54 -39.94
N SER A 195 -26.22 17.14 -38.80
CA SER A 195 -25.61 16.46 -37.66
C SER A 195 -25.93 17.18 -36.37
N VAL A 196 -25.79 16.47 -35.27
CA VAL A 196 -25.72 17.04 -33.92
C VAL A 196 -24.43 16.57 -33.24
N HIS A 197 -23.97 17.30 -32.23
CA HIS A 197 -22.83 16.85 -31.45
C HIS A 197 -23.26 15.75 -30.49
N ALA A 198 -22.37 14.78 -30.33
CA ALA A 198 -22.58 13.60 -29.52
C ALA A 198 -21.36 13.32 -28.64
N LYS A 199 -21.58 12.61 -27.53
CA LYS A 199 -20.52 12.14 -26.64
C LYS A 199 -20.72 10.65 -26.40
N VAL A 200 -19.67 9.86 -26.59
CA VAL A 200 -19.65 8.44 -26.19
C VAL A 200 -18.90 8.35 -24.88
N VAL A 201 -19.55 7.83 -23.85
CA VAL A 201 -19.03 7.77 -22.48
C VAL A 201 -19.03 6.34 -21.94
N PRO A 202 -18.21 6.04 -20.93
CA PRO A 202 -18.26 4.79 -20.19
C PRO A 202 -19.64 4.54 -19.58
N TYR A 203 -20.10 5.53 -18.82
CA TYR A 203 -21.42 5.70 -18.21
C TYR A 203 -21.67 7.21 -18.08
N ASP A 204 -22.91 7.63 -17.89
CA ASP A 204 -23.34 9.03 -18.03
C ASP A 204 -22.67 9.97 -17.03
N SER A 205 -22.46 9.53 -15.79
CA SER A 205 -21.76 10.31 -14.75
C SER A 205 -20.22 10.14 -14.76
N TYR A 206 -19.67 9.47 -15.78
CA TYR A 206 -18.22 9.29 -15.88
C TYR A 206 -17.50 10.62 -16.10
N ARG A 207 -16.45 10.86 -15.31
CA ARG A 207 -15.54 12.00 -15.49
C ARG A 207 -14.18 11.52 -15.99
N THR A 208 -13.65 12.14 -17.02
CA THR A 208 -12.22 12.03 -17.33
C THR A 208 -11.41 12.75 -16.24
N PRO A 209 -10.10 12.50 -16.12
CA PRO A 209 -9.22 13.23 -15.22
C PRO A 209 -9.38 14.76 -15.30
N TYR A 210 -9.58 15.30 -16.50
CA TYR A 210 -9.71 16.73 -16.74
C TYR A 210 -11.04 17.28 -16.24
N GLU A 211 -12.12 16.56 -16.54
CA GLU A 211 -13.48 16.92 -16.13
C GLU A 211 -13.61 16.85 -14.60
N LEU A 212 -13.02 15.83 -13.96
CA LEU A 212 -12.96 15.71 -12.50
C LEU A 212 -12.31 16.95 -11.86
N PHE A 213 -11.15 17.37 -12.37
CA PHE A 213 -10.45 18.55 -11.87
C PHE A 213 -11.22 19.84 -12.10
N ASP A 214 -11.83 20.01 -13.27
CA ASP A 214 -12.64 21.18 -13.60
C ASP A 214 -13.85 21.31 -12.66
N GLU A 215 -14.53 20.19 -12.39
CA GLU A 215 -15.67 20.14 -11.48
C GLU A 215 -15.25 20.48 -10.05
N ILE A 216 -14.19 19.85 -9.53
CA ILE A 216 -13.65 20.17 -8.21
C ILE A 216 -13.21 21.64 -8.10
N GLU A 217 -12.53 22.17 -9.12
CA GLU A 217 -12.11 23.58 -9.14
C GLU A 217 -13.31 24.53 -9.12
N SER A 218 -14.39 24.16 -9.81
CA SER A 218 -15.62 24.96 -9.88
C SER A 218 -16.30 25.13 -8.52
N LEU A 219 -16.16 24.15 -7.61
CA LEU A 219 -16.75 24.19 -6.26
C LEU A 219 -16.18 25.35 -5.41
N LYS A 220 -14.96 25.84 -5.70
CA LYS A 220 -14.41 27.05 -5.06
C LYS A 220 -15.29 28.29 -5.28
N ALA A 221 -16.07 28.30 -6.35
CA ALA A 221 -16.98 29.38 -6.68
C ALA A 221 -18.31 29.31 -5.93
N TYR A 222 -18.62 28.24 -5.19
CA TYR A 222 -19.89 28.07 -4.47
C TYR A 222 -20.26 29.26 -3.58
N LYS A 223 -21.55 29.62 -3.56
CA LYS A 223 -22.11 30.78 -2.82
C LYS A 223 -23.41 30.45 -2.07
N GLY A 224 -23.71 29.16 -1.87
CA GLY A 224 -24.90 28.74 -1.10
C GLY A 224 -24.68 28.85 0.41
N ASN A 225 -25.56 28.19 1.18
CA ASN A 225 -25.59 28.30 2.65
C ASN A 225 -24.61 27.38 3.37
N ARG A 226 -24.02 26.42 2.66
CA ARG A 226 -23.07 25.44 3.21
C ARG A 226 -21.63 25.95 3.08
N HIS A 227 -20.75 25.42 3.92
CA HIS A 227 -19.32 25.60 3.75
C HIS A 227 -18.78 24.52 2.80
N VAL A 228 -18.22 24.96 1.66
CA VAL A 228 -17.48 24.12 0.73
C VAL A 228 -16.04 24.62 0.67
N GLU A 229 -15.09 23.73 0.94
CA GLU A 229 -13.65 24.01 0.88
C GLU A 229 -12.96 23.01 -0.04
N VAL A 230 -12.18 23.52 -0.98
CA VAL A 230 -11.35 22.70 -1.88
C VAL A 230 -9.89 22.92 -1.51
N GLY A 231 -9.18 21.84 -1.26
CA GLY A 231 -7.75 21.86 -0.94
C GLY A 231 -7.02 20.71 -1.62
N SER A 232 -5.78 20.49 -1.19
CA SER A 232 -4.93 19.40 -1.67
C SER A 232 -4.35 18.64 -0.48
N ILE A 233 -4.23 17.32 -0.63
CA ILE A 233 -3.51 16.48 0.33
C ILE A 233 -2.02 16.37 0.01
N GLY A 234 -1.58 16.80 -1.19
CA GLY A 234 -0.20 16.71 -1.65
C GLY A 234 -0.12 16.43 -3.15
N HIS A 235 1.03 15.90 -3.58
CA HIS A 235 1.28 15.54 -4.98
C HIS A 235 1.73 14.08 -5.18
N THR A 236 1.49 13.54 -6.36
CA THR A 236 1.80 12.15 -6.74
C THR A 236 3.29 11.91 -6.99
N SER A 237 3.71 10.64 -7.02
CA SER A 237 5.13 10.25 -6.94
C SER A 237 5.96 10.51 -8.22
N VAL A 238 5.38 10.38 -9.42
CA VAL A 238 6.11 10.40 -10.70
C VAL A 238 5.88 11.69 -11.48
N ASP A 239 4.62 12.02 -11.73
CA ASP A 239 4.19 13.17 -12.52
C ASP A 239 3.92 14.41 -11.65
N GLY A 240 3.86 14.25 -10.33
CA GLY A 240 3.62 15.34 -9.39
C GLY A 240 2.25 16.00 -9.55
N TYR A 241 1.22 15.24 -9.97
CA TYR A 241 -0.15 15.75 -10.04
C TYR A 241 -0.66 16.10 -8.65
N ASP A 242 -1.49 17.14 -8.57
CA ASP A 242 -2.18 17.50 -7.34
C ASP A 242 -3.19 16.42 -6.96
N THR A 243 -3.35 16.17 -5.66
CA THR A 243 -4.39 15.25 -5.15
C THR A 243 -5.43 16.04 -4.37
N PRO A 244 -6.53 16.48 -5.02
CA PRO A 244 -7.47 17.41 -4.42
C PRO A 244 -8.45 16.72 -3.45
N TYR A 245 -8.91 17.48 -2.45
CA TYR A 245 -10.01 17.10 -1.58
C TYR A 245 -11.10 18.18 -1.55
N VAL A 246 -12.31 17.78 -1.15
CA VAL A 246 -13.46 18.66 -0.92
C VAL A 246 -14.00 18.43 0.49
N ILE A 247 -14.14 19.50 1.28
CA ILE A 247 -14.86 19.47 2.56
C ILE A 247 -16.24 20.10 2.36
N VAL A 248 -17.28 19.41 2.83
CA VAL A 248 -18.65 19.95 2.91
C VAL A 248 -19.12 19.92 4.35
N ALA A 249 -19.44 21.09 4.90
CA ALA A 249 -19.89 21.29 6.28
C ALA A 249 -21.01 22.34 6.36
N GLY A 250 -21.68 22.42 7.52
CA GLY A 250 -22.62 23.51 7.80
C GLY A 250 -21.91 24.88 7.82
N ASP A 251 -20.90 25.05 8.69
CA ASP A 251 -20.08 26.26 8.78
C ASP A 251 -18.57 25.93 8.90
N LYS A 252 -17.71 26.85 8.47
CA LYS A 252 -16.24 26.73 8.64
C LYS A 252 -15.84 26.63 10.12
N ALA A 253 -16.62 27.18 11.03
CA ALA A 253 -16.40 27.08 12.47
C ALA A 253 -16.50 25.64 12.98
N ASP A 254 -17.35 24.80 12.37
CA ASP A 254 -17.52 23.40 12.77
C ASP A 254 -16.23 22.60 12.52
N VAL A 255 -15.63 22.78 11.35
CA VAL A 255 -14.33 22.22 10.98
C VAL A 255 -13.24 22.63 11.98
N ASN A 256 -13.18 23.91 12.35
CA ASN A 256 -12.21 24.41 13.31
C ASN A 256 -12.46 23.92 14.74
N ASN A 257 -13.71 23.66 15.11
CA ASN A 257 -14.06 23.13 16.44
C ASN A 257 -13.68 21.66 16.55
N TRP A 258 -13.82 20.89 15.46
CA TRP A 258 -13.32 19.52 15.39
C TRP A 258 -11.81 19.45 15.62
N LEU A 259 -11.01 20.22 14.88
CA LEU A 259 -9.54 20.20 15.06
C LEU A 259 -9.10 20.56 16.49
N LYS A 260 -9.85 21.45 17.17
CA LYS A 260 -9.61 21.73 18.60
C LYS A 260 -9.98 20.58 19.52
N TYR A 261 -11.02 19.81 19.18
CA TYR A 261 -11.39 18.62 19.92
C TYR A 261 -10.32 17.53 19.75
N THR A 262 -9.84 17.29 18.52
CA THR A 262 -8.78 16.32 18.21
C THR A 262 -7.54 16.54 19.08
N GLU A 263 -7.06 17.78 19.18
CA GLU A 263 -5.94 18.12 20.08
C GLU A 263 -6.24 17.75 21.54
N ILE A 264 -7.46 18.01 22.03
CA ILE A 264 -7.84 17.72 23.42
C ILE A 264 -8.02 16.21 23.66
N SER A 265 -8.58 15.47 22.71
CA SER A 265 -8.78 14.03 22.86
C SER A 265 -7.45 13.29 22.88
N GLU A 266 -6.44 13.76 22.14
CA GLU A 266 -5.09 13.20 22.20
C GLU A 266 -4.32 13.60 23.46
N THR A 267 -4.37 14.87 23.86
CA THR A 267 -3.51 15.38 24.95
C THR A 267 -4.12 15.23 26.35
N ASP A 268 -5.46 15.25 26.46
CA ASP A 268 -6.20 15.07 27.72
C ASP A 268 -7.51 14.29 27.48
N PRO A 269 -7.42 13.01 27.07
CA PRO A 269 -8.59 12.15 26.82
C PRO A 269 -9.48 11.98 28.06
N ALA A 270 -8.90 12.00 29.27
CA ALA A 270 -9.68 11.93 30.51
C ALA A 270 -10.63 13.14 30.64
N LYS A 271 -10.16 14.33 30.28
CA LYS A 271 -11.01 15.52 30.18
C LYS A 271 -11.99 15.41 29.02
N ALA A 272 -11.57 14.93 27.85
CA ALA A 272 -12.48 14.72 26.72
C ALA A 272 -13.67 13.84 27.12
N ILE A 273 -13.42 12.67 27.70
CA ILE A 273 -14.46 11.74 28.22
C ILE A 273 -15.38 12.43 29.21
N LYS A 274 -14.83 13.20 30.16
CA LYS A 274 -15.63 13.93 31.15
C LYS A 274 -16.52 14.99 30.49
N ASP A 275 -15.97 15.74 29.55
CA ASP A 275 -16.66 16.81 28.82
C ASP A 275 -17.76 16.23 27.91
N ILE A 276 -17.51 15.09 27.24
CA ILE A 276 -18.51 14.34 26.45
C ILE A 276 -19.67 13.92 27.34
N LYS A 277 -19.39 13.25 28.47
CA LYS A 277 -20.43 12.82 29.44
C LYS A 277 -21.21 13.99 30.05
N ALA A 278 -20.63 15.19 30.07
CA ALA A 278 -21.31 16.40 30.53
C ALA A 278 -22.12 17.11 29.43
N GLY A 279 -22.11 16.59 28.19
CA GLY A 279 -22.83 17.14 27.05
C GLY A 279 -22.16 18.36 26.40
N LYS A 280 -20.89 18.64 26.70
CA LYS A 280 -20.18 19.81 26.15
C LYS A 280 -19.97 19.72 24.64
N TYR A 281 -19.91 18.50 24.10
CA TYR A 281 -19.71 18.24 22.67
C TYR A 281 -20.99 17.81 21.95
N ASN A 282 -22.17 18.06 22.53
CA ASN A 282 -23.45 17.76 21.86
C ASN A 282 -23.60 18.53 20.53
N ASP A 283 -23.07 19.74 20.45
CA ASP A 283 -23.11 20.56 19.23
C ASP A 283 -21.86 20.40 18.34
N LEU A 284 -20.94 19.50 18.69
CA LEU A 284 -19.74 19.20 17.90
C LEU A 284 -20.16 18.42 16.65
N LYS A 285 -19.65 18.84 15.49
CA LYS A 285 -19.80 18.12 14.22
C LYS A 285 -18.58 17.24 14.04
N VAL A 286 -18.81 15.99 13.64
CA VAL A 286 -17.73 15.01 13.48
C VAL A 286 -17.47 14.70 12.00
N PRO A 287 -16.21 14.51 11.58
CA PRO A 287 -15.87 14.21 10.19
C PRO A 287 -16.17 12.76 9.81
N LEU A 288 -16.66 12.58 8.59
CA LEU A 288 -16.63 11.32 7.85
C LEU A 288 -15.73 11.51 6.64
N TYR A 289 -14.69 10.69 6.55
CA TYR A 289 -13.74 10.70 5.44
C TYR A 289 -14.13 9.66 4.40
N VAL A 290 -14.12 10.02 3.11
CA VAL A 290 -14.38 9.09 2.01
C VAL A 290 -13.33 9.23 0.91
N SER A 291 -12.83 8.10 0.39
CA SER A 291 -11.81 8.07 -0.67
C SER A 291 -11.90 6.87 -1.61
N ASN A 292 -11.06 6.89 -2.64
CA ASN A 292 -10.69 5.75 -3.48
C ASN A 292 -9.18 5.78 -3.75
N CYS A 293 -8.51 4.63 -3.67
CA CYS A 293 -7.09 4.50 -4.05
C CYS A 293 -6.88 3.74 -5.37
N HIS A 294 -7.85 2.94 -5.80
CA HIS A 294 -7.77 2.14 -7.02
C HIS A 294 -8.58 2.76 -8.14
N THR A 295 -7.89 3.37 -9.07
CA THR A 295 -8.51 4.35 -9.97
C THR A 295 -9.03 3.79 -11.28
N ASN A 296 -8.77 2.51 -11.56
CA ASN A 296 -9.51 1.75 -12.56
C ASN A 296 -10.87 1.22 -12.02
N GLU A 297 -11.29 1.69 -10.85
CA GLU A 297 -12.55 1.38 -10.16
C GLU A 297 -13.43 2.64 -10.19
N ASN A 298 -13.63 3.16 -11.40
CA ASN A 298 -14.01 4.54 -11.64
C ASN A 298 -15.35 4.95 -10.98
N SER A 299 -16.28 4.00 -10.79
CA SER A 299 -17.58 4.33 -10.18
C SER A 299 -17.43 4.80 -8.73
N ALA A 300 -16.37 4.39 -8.03
CA ALA A 300 -16.03 4.91 -6.71
C ALA A 300 -15.79 6.42 -6.76
N ILE A 301 -14.87 6.87 -7.63
CA ILE A 301 -14.49 8.27 -7.81
C ILE A 301 -15.69 9.11 -8.26
N ASN A 302 -16.42 8.61 -9.27
CA ASN A 302 -17.56 9.33 -9.83
C ASN A 302 -18.76 9.34 -8.88
N GLY A 303 -18.94 8.30 -8.07
CA GLY A 303 -19.93 8.26 -7.00
C GLY A 303 -19.63 9.20 -5.84
N ILE A 304 -18.35 9.35 -5.45
CA ILE A 304 -17.94 10.37 -4.47
C ILE A 304 -18.26 11.77 -5.01
N MET A 305 -18.02 12.04 -6.29
CA MET A 305 -18.37 13.33 -6.90
C MET A 305 -19.88 13.55 -6.94
N ASN A 306 -20.66 12.55 -7.33
CA ASN A 306 -22.13 12.65 -7.32
C ASN A 306 -22.66 12.90 -5.90
N PHE A 307 -22.08 12.26 -4.89
CA PHE A 307 -22.39 12.50 -3.49
C PHE A 307 -22.06 13.94 -3.06
N ILE A 308 -20.91 14.49 -3.46
CA ILE A 308 -20.56 15.90 -3.22
C ILE A 308 -21.60 16.83 -3.84
N GLU A 309 -21.97 16.61 -5.10
CA GLU A 309 -22.98 17.44 -5.77
C GLU A 309 -24.33 17.40 -5.06
N MET A 310 -24.78 16.22 -4.61
CA MET A 310 -25.99 16.09 -3.80
C MET A 310 -25.87 16.83 -2.46
N LEU A 311 -24.75 16.66 -1.75
CA LEU A 311 -24.47 17.36 -0.49
C LEU A 311 -24.45 18.89 -0.65
N VAL A 312 -24.05 19.40 -1.81
CA VAL A 312 -23.92 20.84 -2.07
C VAL A 312 -25.23 21.48 -2.54
N ASN A 313 -26.01 20.76 -3.33
CA ASN A 313 -27.15 21.32 -4.06
C ASN A 313 -28.52 20.88 -3.57
N GLU A 314 -28.66 19.69 -2.96
CA GLU A 314 -29.97 19.20 -2.50
C GLU A 314 -30.32 19.76 -1.12
N GLU A 315 -31.56 20.17 -0.91
CA GLU A 315 -32.05 20.61 0.41
C GLU A 315 -32.43 19.41 1.29
N GLU A 316 -32.96 18.35 0.68
CA GLU A 316 -33.64 17.27 1.39
C GLU A 316 -33.37 15.92 0.71
N ILE A 317 -33.07 14.90 1.52
CA ILE A 317 -32.83 13.54 1.07
C ILE A 317 -33.91 12.61 1.63
N SER A 318 -34.28 11.59 0.87
CA SER A 318 -35.26 10.58 1.24
C SER A 318 -34.67 9.19 1.02
N LEU A 319 -34.42 8.45 2.10
CA LEU A 319 -33.90 7.09 2.07
C LEU A 319 -34.98 6.08 2.45
N LYS A 320 -35.15 5.04 1.65
CA LYS A 320 -35.82 3.82 2.07
C LYS A 320 -34.93 3.10 3.09
N THR A 321 -35.50 2.74 4.24
CA THR A 321 -34.79 2.03 5.32
C THR A 321 -35.35 0.62 5.50
N LEU A 322 -34.51 -0.30 5.96
CA LEU A 322 -34.90 -1.67 6.32
C LEU A 322 -35.11 -1.75 7.83
N GLU A 323 -36.34 -2.04 8.27
CA GLU A 323 -36.68 -2.08 9.70
C GLU A 323 -36.59 -3.51 10.25
N SER A 324 -37.03 -4.49 9.47
CA SER A 324 -37.02 -5.91 9.83
C SER A 324 -37.42 -6.78 8.63
N TYR A 325 -37.16 -8.08 8.73
CA TYR A 325 -37.77 -9.06 7.83
C TYR A 325 -39.28 -9.24 8.08
N THR A 326 -40.05 -9.43 7.01
CA THR A 326 -41.41 -10.00 7.08
C THR A 326 -41.35 -11.47 7.52
N ASP A 327 -42.49 -12.13 7.75
CA ASP A 327 -42.49 -13.56 8.06
C ASP A 327 -41.98 -14.39 6.87
N GLU A 328 -42.35 -14.00 5.65
CA GLU A 328 -41.79 -14.54 4.41
C GLU A 328 -40.29 -14.26 4.29
N GLY A 329 -39.82 -13.08 4.65
CA GLY A 329 -38.39 -12.71 4.68
C GLY A 329 -37.58 -13.58 5.62
N LYS A 330 -38.08 -13.83 6.84
CA LYS A 330 -37.45 -14.74 7.79
C LYS A 330 -37.39 -16.17 7.26
N ALA A 331 -38.49 -16.65 6.68
CA ALA A 331 -38.53 -17.98 6.08
C ALA A 331 -37.53 -18.12 4.91
N LYS A 332 -37.39 -17.07 4.10
CA LYS A 332 -36.43 -17.02 2.99
C LYS A 332 -34.99 -16.95 3.50
N LEU A 333 -34.70 -16.17 4.53
CA LEU A 333 -33.35 -16.11 5.13
C LEU A 333 -32.91 -17.48 5.65
N GLU A 334 -33.79 -18.19 6.37
CA GLU A 334 -33.48 -19.53 6.89
C GLU A 334 -33.32 -20.57 5.77
N ASP A 335 -34.10 -20.45 4.68
CA ASP A 335 -33.93 -21.27 3.48
C ASP A 335 -32.58 -21.01 2.81
N GLU A 336 -32.20 -19.74 2.64
CA GLU A 336 -30.91 -19.38 2.04
C GLU A 336 -29.72 -19.77 2.93
N LYS A 337 -29.81 -19.64 4.25
CA LYS A 337 -28.79 -20.17 5.17
C LYS A 337 -28.61 -21.68 5.03
N ALA A 338 -29.69 -22.43 4.89
CA ALA A 338 -29.64 -23.88 4.78
C ALA A 338 -29.16 -24.36 3.40
N ASN A 339 -29.52 -23.65 2.32
CA ASN A 339 -29.45 -24.17 0.96
C ASN A 339 -28.56 -23.35 0.01
N ILE A 340 -28.24 -22.09 0.34
CA ILE A 340 -27.53 -21.14 -0.53
C ILE A 340 -26.18 -20.72 0.08
N PHE A 341 -26.16 -20.18 1.30
CA PHE A 341 -24.95 -19.58 1.86
C PHE A 341 -23.89 -20.60 2.28
N GLY A 342 -24.31 -21.73 2.86
CA GLY A 342 -23.35 -22.66 3.46
C GLY A 342 -22.52 -22.04 4.59
N THR A 343 -22.98 -20.92 5.17
CA THR A 343 -22.27 -20.17 6.22
C THR A 343 -23.04 -20.07 7.54
N SER A 344 -22.30 -19.76 8.58
CA SER A 344 -22.74 -19.43 9.93
C SER A 344 -22.32 -17.99 10.27
N ILE A 345 -22.65 -17.54 11.47
CA ILE A 345 -22.20 -16.28 12.06
C ILE A 345 -21.46 -16.56 13.37
N SER A 346 -20.42 -15.79 13.67
CA SER A 346 -19.68 -15.91 14.93
C SER A 346 -20.56 -15.52 16.10
N GLU A 347 -20.37 -16.14 17.26
CA GLU A 347 -20.97 -15.70 18.52
C GLU A 347 -20.52 -14.28 18.93
N ILE A 348 -19.42 -13.78 18.37
CA ILE A 348 -18.95 -12.40 18.57
C ILE A 348 -19.87 -11.42 17.84
N TYR A 349 -20.00 -11.59 16.51
CA TYR A 349 -20.68 -10.62 15.65
C TYR A 349 -22.20 -10.73 15.69
N ALA A 350 -22.74 -11.92 15.97
CA ALA A 350 -24.17 -12.13 16.15
C ALA A 350 -24.80 -11.28 17.27
N ARG A 351 -23.98 -10.73 18.18
CA ARG A 351 -24.41 -9.83 19.25
C ARG A 351 -24.86 -8.46 18.71
N TYR A 352 -24.34 -8.06 17.54
CA TYR A 352 -24.46 -6.71 17.00
C TYR A 352 -25.11 -6.67 15.61
N ALA A 353 -25.08 -7.78 14.85
CA ALA A 353 -25.63 -7.84 13.50
C ALA A 353 -27.16 -8.06 13.48
N THR A 354 -27.86 -7.34 12.59
CA THR A 354 -29.29 -7.55 12.30
C THR A 354 -29.54 -8.59 11.22
N GLU A 355 -28.50 -8.91 10.42
CA GLU A 355 -28.56 -9.73 9.21
C GLU A 355 -29.44 -9.15 8.09
N LEU A 356 -29.84 -7.89 8.17
CA LEU A 356 -30.56 -7.21 7.08
C LEU A 356 -29.65 -7.08 5.83
N GLY A 357 -30.27 -7.16 4.65
CA GLY A 357 -29.58 -7.09 3.36
C GLY A 357 -28.84 -8.36 2.93
N ARG A 358 -28.95 -9.44 3.70
CA ARG A 358 -28.32 -10.73 3.41
C ARG A 358 -29.04 -11.53 2.32
N LEU A 359 -30.33 -11.29 2.06
CA LEU A 359 -31.11 -12.08 1.10
C LEU A 359 -30.59 -11.96 -0.34
N ARG A 360 -30.49 -13.07 -1.07
CA ARG A 360 -30.09 -13.13 -2.51
C ARG A 360 -31.27 -13.27 -3.46
N GLY A 361 -32.48 -12.94 -3.01
CA GLY A 361 -33.68 -12.86 -3.83
C GLY A 361 -34.22 -14.23 -4.30
N GLU A 362 -35.14 -14.21 -5.27
CA GLU A 362 -35.76 -15.45 -5.78
C GLU A 362 -34.78 -16.36 -6.53
N ASN A 363 -33.71 -15.77 -7.06
CA ASN A 363 -32.71 -16.47 -7.87
C ASN A 363 -31.47 -16.93 -7.08
N GLY A 364 -31.42 -16.69 -5.75
CA GLY A 364 -30.49 -17.29 -4.78
C GLY A 364 -29.15 -17.77 -5.34
N ASP A 365 -28.37 -16.85 -5.90
CA ASP A 365 -27.07 -17.18 -6.50
C ASP A 365 -25.99 -17.25 -5.41
N SER A 366 -25.13 -18.27 -5.48
CA SER A 366 -24.07 -18.56 -4.51
C SER A 366 -22.69 -18.70 -5.14
N LEU A 367 -22.57 -18.56 -6.47
CA LEU A 367 -21.31 -18.78 -7.17
C LEU A 367 -20.82 -17.49 -7.80
N ASP A 368 -19.70 -16.99 -7.28
CA ASP A 368 -18.92 -15.95 -7.94
C ASP A 368 -17.76 -16.53 -8.75
N ASN A 369 -17.19 -15.74 -9.66
CA ASN A 369 -16.04 -16.15 -10.46
C ASN A 369 -14.68 -16.06 -9.72
N TRP A 370 -14.65 -15.48 -8.51
CA TRP A 370 -13.42 -15.10 -7.80
C TRP A 370 -13.03 -16.05 -6.68
N GLY A 371 -13.80 -17.13 -6.46
CA GLY A 371 -13.38 -18.27 -5.65
C GLY A 371 -13.51 -18.04 -4.14
N GLY A 372 -14.24 -17.00 -3.73
CA GLY A 372 -14.50 -16.69 -2.33
C GLY A 372 -15.83 -16.00 -2.05
N GLY A 373 -16.61 -15.60 -3.05
CA GLY A 373 -17.84 -14.82 -2.86
C GLY A 373 -19.05 -15.68 -2.55
N TYR A 374 -19.85 -15.21 -1.61
CA TYR A 374 -21.08 -15.81 -1.12
C TYR A 374 -22.30 -15.34 -1.95
N GLY A 375 -22.11 -15.14 -3.26
CA GLY A 375 -23.15 -14.86 -4.26
C GLY A 375 -23.07 -13.50 -4.96
N TYR A 376 -23.92 -13.30 -5.97
CA TYR A 376 -24.11 -12.03 -6.70
C TYR A 376 -25.08 -11.09 -5.94
N SER A 377 -24.85 -9.77 -6.01
CA SER A 377 -25.79 -8.78 -5.49
C SER A 377 -27.04 -8.71 -6.37
N SER A 378 -28.07 -9.47 -6.01
CA SER A 378 -29.28 -9.63 -6.82
C SER A 378 -30.42 -8.67 -6.44
N VAL A 379 -31.41 -8.57 -7.35
CA VAL A 379 -32.66 -7.83 -7.11
C VAL A 379 -33.55 -8.60 -6.14
N VAL A 380 -34.14 -7.87 -5.18
CA VAL A 380 -35.00 -8.43 -4.15
C VAL A 380 -36.39 -7.79 -4.20
N ASP A 381 -37.44 -8.60 -4.06
CA ASP A 381 -38.80 -8.11 -3.81
C ASP A 381 -38.89 -7.55 -2.39
N PHE A 382 -38.56 -6.26 -2.25
CA PHE A 382 -38.46 -5.61 -0.95
C PHE A 382 -39.76 -5.66 -0.14
N ASP A 383 -40.91 -5.40 -0.77
CA ASP A 383 -42.18 -5.33 -0.06
C ASP A 383 -42.65 -6.71 0.41
N LYS A 384 -42.22 -7.77 -0.28
CA LYS A 384 -42.46 -9.15 0.14
C LYS A 384 -41.59 -9.56 1.33
N TYR A 385 -40.32 -9.14 1.35
CA TYR A 385 -39.32 -9.69 2.29
C TYR A 385 -38.93 -8.78 3.45
N TYR A 386 -39.12 -7.47 3.30
CA TYR A 386 -38.74 -6.48 4.30
C TYR A 386 -39.92 -5.60 4.71
N ASN A 387 -40.04 -5.34 6.00
CA ASN A 387 -40.74 -4.16 6.48
C ASN A 387 -39.82 -2.96 6.29
N THR A 388 -40.28 -1.96 5.55
CA THR A 388 -39.47 -0.78 5.21
C THR A 388 -40.16 0.49 5.68
N SER A 389 -39.36 1.52 5.90
CA SER A 389 -39.85 2.86 6.13
C SER A 389 -39.14 3.86 5.23
N THR A 390 -39.44 5.14 5.40
CA THR A 390 -38.79 6.22 4.65
C THR A 390 -38.27 7.22 5.66
N ASP A 391 -36.95 7.33 5.76
CA ASP A 391 -36.29 8.41 6.47
C ASP A 391 -36.13 9.59 5.52
N LYS A 392 -36.65 10.73 5.93
CA LYS A 392 -36.68 11.95 5.12
C LYS A 392 -36.14 13.09 5.97
N PHE A 393 -35.01 13.64 5.56
CA PHE A 393 -34.25 14.59 6.36
C PHE A 393 -33.67 15.72 5.51
N ASP A 394 -33.52 16.86 6.16
CA ASP A 394 -32.87 18.04 5.61
C ASP A 394 -31.34 17.85 5.66
N VAL A 395 -30.64 18.21 4.59
CA VAL A 395 -29.18 18.05 4.52
C VAL A 395 -28.46 18.97 5.51
N ASP A 396 -28.97 20.18 5.77
CA ASP A 396 -28.38 21.07 6.76
C ASP A 396 -28.59 20.50 8.18
N ALA A 397 -29.72 19.84 8.44
CA ALA A 397 -29.97 19.12 9.69
C ALA A 397 -29.07 17.88 9.87
N LEU A 398 -28.61 17.24 8.79
CA LEU A 398 -27.53 16.24 8.87
C LEU A 398 -26.20 16.91 9.21
N LEU A 399 -25.87 18.01 8.53
CA LEU A 399 -24.64 18.77 8.74
C LEU A 399 -24.55 19.48 10.10
N ASP A 400 -25.65 19.52 10.87
CA ASP A 400 -25.67 19.96 12.28
C ASP A 400 -24.94 18.98 13.22
N ASP A 401 -24.68 17.74 12.79
CA ASP A 401 -24.00 16.72 13.58
C ASP A 401 -22.74 16.15 12.92
N VAL A 402 -22.63 16.26 11.59
CA VAL A 402 -21.50 15.71 10.83
C VAL A 402 -20.97 16.67 9.78
N PHE A 403 -19.78 16.42 9.27
CA PHE A 403 -19.30 17.01 8.01
C PHE A 403 -18.49 15.98 7.23
N PHE A 404 -18.33 16.21 5.93
CA PHE A 404 -17.69 15.25 5.03
C PHE A 404 -16.35 15.77 4.55
N VAL A 405 -15.33 14.91 4.58
CA VAL A 405 -14.00 15.12 4.00
C VAL A 405 -13.87 14.13 2.83
N CYS A 406 -14.08 14.61 1.61
CA CYS A 406 -14.12 13.78 0.43
C CYS A 406 -12.82 13.91 -0.36
N VAL A 407 -12.15 12.79 -0.62
CA VAL A 407 -10.97 12.72 -1.50
C VAL A 407 -11.33 11.82 -2.68
N PRO A 408 -11.86 12.38 -3.78
CA PRO A 408 -12.41 11.59 -4.89
C PRO A 408 -11.46 10.51 -5.38
N THR A 409 -10.16 10.80 -5.43
CA THR A 409 -9.11 9.80 -5.59
C THR A 409 -7.82 10.23 -4.91
N MET A 410 -7.10 9.27 -4.32
CA MET A 410 -5.75 9.46 -3.77
C MET A 410 -4.64 9.12 -4.77
N ASN A 411 -4.97 8.45 -5.88
CA ASN A 411 -4.01 7.96 -6.87
C ASN A 411 -4.26 8.63 -8.24
N MET A 412 -3.98 9.92 -8.32
CA MET A 412 -4.32 10.72 -9.50
C MET A 412 -3.57 10.27 -10.77
N GLU A 413 -2.33 9.79 -10.62
CA GLU A 413 -1.57 9.17 -11.71
C GLU A 413 -2.26 7.93 -12.27
N GLY A 414 -2.69 7.03 -11.38
CA GLY A 414 -3.45 5.85 -11.77
C GLY A 414 -4.75 6.22 -12.47
N TYR A 415 -5.41 7.32 -12.09
CA TYR A 415 -6.64 7.76 -12.77
C TYR A 415 -6.35 8.31 -14.17
N VAL A 416 -5.24 9.02 -14.36
CA VAL A 416 -4.79 9.44 -15.69
C VAL A 416 -4.42 8.24 -16.55
N GLN A 417 -3.83 7.20 -15.96
CA GLN A 417 -3.36 6.01 -16.67
C GLN A 417 -4.43 4.90 -16.80
N GLN A 418 -5.53 5.04 -16.06
CA GLN A 418 -6.58 4.03 -15.87
C GLN A 418 -6.00 2.71 -15.35
N THR A 419 -5.22 2.79 -14.28
CA THR A 419 -4.60 1.65 -13.60
C THR A 419 -5.10 1.54 -12.17
N ARG A 420 -5.06 0.31 -11.65
CA ARG A 420 -5.24 0.05 -10.22
C ARG A 420 -4.07 0.59 -9.40
N ALA A 421 -2.87 0.35 -9.89
CA ALA A 421 -1.62 0.74 -9.26
C ALA A 421 -1.29 2.24 -9.46
N THR A 422 -0.40 2.77 -8.64
CA THR A 422 0.20 4.11 -8.78
C THR A 422 1.06 4.21 -10.04
N GLY A 423 1.53 5.41 -10.38
CA GLY A 423 2.40 5.59 -11.55
C GLY A 423 3.73 4.87 -11.46
N VAL A 424 4.16 4.36 -10.30
CA VAL A 424 5.31 3.44 -10.18
C VAL A 424 4.95 1.96 -10.31
N GLY A 425 3.65 1.61 -10.31
CA GLY A 425 3.15 0.24 -10.42
C GLY A 425 2.95 -0.49 -9.09
N PHE A 426 2.85 0.24 -7.98
CA PHE A 426 2.53 -0.31 -6.66
C PHE A 426 1.02 -0.26 -6.42
N ASP A 427 0.47 -1.29 -5.77
CA ASP A 427 -0.92 -1.25 -5.32
C ASP A 427 -0.98 -0.38 -4.04
N PRO A 428 -1.65 0.80 -4.08
CA PRO A 428 -1.69 1.71 -2.92
C PRO A 428 -2.39 1.06 -1.71
N ASN A 429 -3.37 0.19 -1.93
CA ASN A 429 -4.01 -0.57 -0.85
C ASN A 429 -3.11 -1.65 -0.24
N ARG A 430 -1.81 -1.62 -0.51
CA ARG A 430 -0.80 -2.46 0.14
C ARG A 430 0.37 -1.64 0.69
N ASP A 431 0.29 -0.31 0.68
CA ASP A 431 1.38 0.60 1.01
C ASP A 431 1.07 1.54 2.19
N TYR A 432 -0.11 1.49 2.80
CA TYR A 432 -0.53 2.47 3.84
C TYR A 432 0.39 2.55 5.07
N ALA A 433 0.99 1.42 5.49
CA ALA A 433 1.96 1.43 6.59
C ALA A 433 3.39 1.66 6.11
N ASN A 434 3.72 1.21 4.91
CA ASN A 434 5.08 1.34 4.35
C ASN A 434 5.34 2.77 3.90
N GLN A 435 4.33 3.41 3.31
CA GLN A 435 4.32 4.77 2.80
C GLN A 435 5.52 5.02 1.88
N THR A 436 5.74 4.05 0.99
CA THR A 436 6.79 4.07 -0.01
C THR A 436 6.47 5.11 -1.09
N MET A 437 5.18 5.35 -1.33
CA MET A 437 4.67 6.29 -2.33
C MET A 437 4.10 7.56 -1.71
N ASN A 438 4.24 8.67 -2.43
CA ASN A 438 3.71 9.96 -2.01
C ASN A 438 2.19 9.93 -1.85
N GLU A 439 1.48 9.16 -2.68
CA GLU A 439 0.04 8.95 -2.61
C GLU A 439 -0.40 8.52 -1.19
N ASP A 440 0.16 7.41 -0.70
CA ASP A 440 -0.12 6.83 0.61
C ASP A 440 0.42 7.68 1.76
N ALA A 441 1.65 8.20 1.63
CA ALA A 441 2.26 9.07 2.62
C ALA A 441 1.42 10.34 2.87
N ASN A 442 0.97 10.98 1.80
CA ASN A 442 0.15 12.19 1.87
C ASN A 442 -1.27 11.89 2.37
N ALA A 443 -1.88 10.80 1.92
CA ALA A 443 -3.19 10.36 2.39
C ALA A 443 -3.19 10.11 3.90
N MET A 444 -2.19 9.41 4.43
CA MET A 444 -2.11 9.12 5.86
C MET A 444 -1.73 10.33 6.69
N ALA A 445 -0.86 11.22 6.21
CA ALA A 445 -0.60 12.51 6.87
C ALA A 445 -1.88 13.34 6.99
N PHE A 446 -2.68 13.39 5.92
CA PHE A 446 -3.94 14.10 5.91
C PHE A 446 -4.99 13.43 6.80
N MET A 447 -5.13 12.11 6.76
CA MET A 447 -6.03 11.35 7.65
C MET A 447 -5.67 11.56 9.13
N ALA A 448 -4.38 11.49 9.49
CA ALA A 448 -3.88 11.66 10.85
C ALA A 448 -4.14 13.06 11.43
N LYS A 449 -4.24 14.09 10.57
CA LYS A 449 -4.67 15.44 10.97
C LYS A 449 -6.14 15.47 11.42
N TRP A 450 -6.98 14.63 10.83
CA TRP A 450 -8.43 14.65 11.09
C TRP A 450 -8.85 13.65 12.17
N ASN A 451 -8.17 12.51 12.32
CA ASN A 451 -8.62 11.38 13.15
C ASN A 451 -10.13 11.14 13.01
N PRO A 452 -10.64 10.91 11.78
CA PRO A 452 -12.07 11.00 11.55
C PRO A 452 -12.86 9.94 12.32
N MET A 453 -14.17 10.13 12.51
CA MET A 453 -14.96 9.07 13.17
C MET A 453 -15.14 7.87 12.25
N VAL A 454 -15.21 8.12 10.95
CA VAL A 454 -15.32 7.10 9.92
C VAL A 454 -14.36 7.41 8.78
N TYR A 455 -13.70 6.39 8.27
CA TYR A 455 -12.92 6.43 7.03
C TYR A 455 -13.46 5.35 6.09
N THR A 456 -13.98 5.74 4.94
CA THR A 456 -14.59 4.84 3.96
C THR A 456 -13.78 4.86 2.67
N GLU A 457 -13.21 3.73 2.29
CA GLU A 457 -12.54 3.55 1.01
C GLU A 457 -13.43 2.74 0.07
N ILE A 458 -13.81 3.34 -1.05
CA ILE A 458 -14.72 2.73 -2.02
C ILE A 458 -13.90 2.11 -3.15
N HIS A 459 -14.21 0.86 -3.47
CA HIS A 459 -13.49 0.00 -4.39
C HIS A 459 -14.42 -0.71 -5.40
N GLY A 460 -13.85 -1.63 -6.19
CA GLY A 460 -14.54 -2.68 -6.93
C GLY A 460 -13.55 -3.59 -7.68
N ARG A 461 -13.96 -4.61 -8.42
CA ARG A 461 -15.34 -5.03 -8.69
C ARG A 461 -15.55 -6.40 -8.06
N VAL A 462 -16.44 -6.47 -7.08
CA VAL A 462 -16.81 -7.72 -6.40
C VAL A 462 -18.30 -7.99 -6.60
N GLU A 463 -18.63 -9.08 -7.29
CA GLU A 463 -20.00 -9.38 -7.78
C GLU A 463 -21.07 -9.36 -6.67
N GLY A 464 -20.71 -9.70 -5.43
CA GLY A 464 -21.61 -9.75 -4.26
C GLY A 464 -21.90 -8.42 -3.57
N MET A 465 -21.25 -7.31 -3.97
CA MET A 465 -21.14 -6.07 -3.18
C MET A 465 -20.69 -6.33 -1.74
N LEU A 466 -19.44 -6.00 -1.42
CA LEU A 466 -18.85 -6.29 -0.12
C LEU A 466 -18.69 -5.01 0.68
N ILE A 467 -19.07 -5.05 1.96
CA ILE A 467 -18.89 -3.96 2.92
C ILE A 467 -18.19 -4.52 4.15
N GLU A 468 -16.95 -4.11 4.37
CA GLU A 468 -16.21 -4.41 5.61
C GLU A 468 -16.88 -3.71 6.80
N PRO A 469 -16.83 -4.32 8.01
CA PRO A 469 -15.59 -4.70 8.68
C PRO A 469 -15.06 -6.12 8.39
N CYS A 470 -13.75 -6.29 8.61
CA CYS A 470 -13.04 -7.56 8.52
C CYS A 470 -13.49 -8.61 9.54
N GLY A 471 -13.35 -9.87 9.16
CA GLY A 471 -13.36 -11.01 10.08
C GLY A 471 -11.98 -11.28 10.69
N ALA A 472 -11.85 -12.40 11.39
CA ALA A 472 -10.60 -12.82 12.02
C ALA A 472 -9.60 -13.43 10.99
N PRO A 473 -8.29 -13.48 11.28
CA PRO A 473 -7.59 -12.99 12.47
C PRO A 473 -7.51 -11.47 12.55
N HIS A 474 -7.53 -10.97 13.78
CA HIS A 474 -7.45 -9.53 14.04
C HIS A 474 -6.05 -9.08 14.43
N ASN A 475 -5.64 -7.87 14.02
CA ASN A 475 -4.39 -7.29 14.49
C ASN A 475 -4.38 -7.15 16.02
N PRO A 476 -3.31 -7.57 16.70
CA PRO A 476 -3.24 -7.52 18.16
C PRO A 476 -3.23 -6.09 18.71
N ASN A 477 -2.85 -5.08 17.93
CA ASN A 477 -2.77 -3.70 18.42
C ASN A 477 -4.13 -2.96 18.36
N ILE A 478 -5.15 -3.54 17.72
CA ILE A 478 -6.50 -2.96 17.67
C ILE A 478 -7.27 -3.31 18.95
N GLU A 479 -7.95 -2.31 19.53
CA GLU A 479 -8.77 -2.47 20.74
C GLU A 479 -10.23 -2.84 20.35
N TYR A 480 -10.42 -4.10 19.90
CA TYR A 480 -11.71 -4.57 19.36
C TYR A 480 -12.91 -4.41 20.31
N ASP A 481 -12.68 -4.46 21.63
CA ASP A 481 -13.72 -4.26 22.64
C ASP A 481 -14.35 -2.85 22.60
N LEU A 482 -13.64 -1.86 22.04
CA LEU A 482 -14.12 -0.48 21.91
C LEU A 482 -14.82 -0.19 20.57
N ILE A 483 -14.52 -0.95 19.52
CA ILE A 483 -14.90 -0.59 18.14
C ILE A 483 -15.88 -1.58 17.49
N VAL A 484 -15.81 -2.88 17.81
CA VAL A 484 -16.52 -3.94 17.06
C VAL A 484 -18.03 -3.72 16.91
N GLU A 485 -18.70 -3.27 17.97
CA GLU A 485 -20.16 -3.02 17.96
C GLU A 485 -20.49 -1.96 16.91
N LYS A 486 -19.82 -0.81 16.99
CA LYS A 486 -20.02 0.31 16.07
C LYS A 486 -19.59 -0.04 14.67
N PHE A 487 -18.60 -0.92 14.53
CA PHE A 487 -18.13 -1.36 13.22
C PHE A 487 -19.17 -2.17 12.46
N ILE A 488 -19.79 -3.15 13.13
CA ILE A 488 -20.85 -3.97 12.54
C ILE A 488 -22.07 -3.13 12.22
N GLU A 489 -22.53 -2.29 13.15
CA GLU A 489 -23.70 -1.43 12.96
C GLU A 489 -23.49 -0.42 11.82
N LEU A 490 -22.30 0.18 11.73
CA LEU A 490 -21.93 1.11 10.65
C LEU A 490 -21.93 0.41 9.28
N GLY A 491 -21.31 -0.77 9.18
CA GLY A 491 -21.31 -1.56 7.94
C GLY A 491 -22.74 -1.90 7.48
N GLU A 492 -23.62 -2.29 8.40
CA GLU A 492 -25.03 -2.53 8.08
C GLU A 492 -25.77 -1.25 7.71
N ALA A 493 -25.46 -0.10 8.32
CA ALA A 493 -26.06 1.18 7.95
C ALA A 493 -25.72 1.60 6.52
N VAL A 494 -24.44 1.49 6.13
CA VAL A 494 -23.98 1.73 4.75
C VAL A 494 -24.68 0.78 3.80
N GLY A 495 -24.62 -0.52 4.08
CA GLY A 495 -25.15 -1.57 3.21
C GLY A 495 -26.65 -1.48 3.03
N ASN A 496 -27.40 -1.34 4.11
CA ASN A 496 -28.87 -1.27 4.06
C ASN A 496 -29.36 -0.04 3.28
N ALA A 497 -28.73 1.12 3.46
CA ALA A 497 -29.09 2.33 2.73
C ALA A 497 -28.75 2.18 1.23
N ALA A 498 -27.59 1.61 0.91
CA ALA A 498 -27.16 1.36 -0.45
C ALA A 498 -28.12 0.42 -1.21
N ILE A 499 -28.45 -0.74 -0.63
CA ILE A 499 -29.28 -1.74 -1.31
C ILE A 499 -30.74 -1.33 -1.46
N ALA A 500 -31.28 -0.58 -0.50
CA ALA A 500 -32.71 -0.26 -0.47
C ALA A 500 -33.09 0.85 -1.44
N ASN A 501 -32.11 1.58 -1.98
CA ASN A 501 -32.30 2.80 -2.76
C ASN A 501 -31.70 2.71 -4.17
N ASN A 502 -31.68 1.51 -4.76
CA ASN A 502 -31.29 1.31 -6.15
C ASN A 502 -32.09 0.16 -6.80
N GLU A 503 -32.08 0.08 -8.12
CA GLU A 503 -32.91 -0.85 -8.89
C GLU A 503 -32.24 -2.18 -9.29
N LYS A 504 -30.93 -2.38 -9.04
CA LYS A 504 -30.16 -3.54 -9.54
C LYS A 504 -29.46 -4.40 -8.48
N PHE A 505 -28.86 -3.77 -7.47
CA PHE A 505 -27.94 -4.38 -6.50
C PHE A 505 -28.56 -4.30 -5.11
N ASN A 506 -29.44 -5.25 -4.77
CA ASN A 506 -30.29 -5.18 -3.58
C ASN A 506 -29.86 -6.12 -2.44
N SER A 507 -28.60 -6.53 -2.43
CA SER A 507 -28.01 -7.34 -1.35
C SER A 507 -26.51 -7.08 -1.21
N TYR A 508 -25.93 -7.39 -0.05
CA TYR A 508 -24.49 -7.22 0.21
C TYR A 508 -23.93 -8.32 1.10
N GLU A 509 -22.61 -8.37 1.16
CA GLU A 509 -21.80 -9.20 2.04
C GLU A 509 -21.14 -8.35 3.11
N LEU A 510 -21.17 -8.82 4.36
CA LEU A 510 -20.41 -8.24 5.45
C LEU A 510 -19.46 -9.32 5.99
N PRO A 511 -18.14 -9.28 5.71
CA PRO A 511 -17.25 -10.40 5.97
C PRO A 511 -17.26 -10.92 7.41
N ALA A 512 -17.22 -10.03 8.40
CA ALA A 512 -17.35 -10.40 9.82
C ALA A 512 -18.64 -11.20 10.12
N ARG A 513 -19.74 -10.89 9.43
CA ARG A 513 -21.06 -11.54 9.62
C ARG A 513 -21.21 -12.82 8.80
N ASP A 514 -20.67 -12.83 7.59
CA ASP A 514 -21.10 -13.75 6.53
C ASP A 514 -20.06 -14.81 6.14
N TYR A 515 -18.77 -14.66 6.48
CA TYR A 515 -17.67 -15.46 5.90
C TYR A 515 -17.27 -16.71 6.72
N ILE A 516 -18.04 -17.08 7.75
CA ILE A 516 -17.81 -18.33 8.48
C ILE A 516 -18.49 -19.46 7.74
N GLU A 517 -17.74 -20.37 7.15
CA GLU A 517 -18.26 -21.55 6.46
C GLU A 517 -18.70 -22.64 7.43
N ILE A 518 -19.73 -23.41 7.06
CA ILE A 518 -20.07 -24.66 7.71
C ILE A 518 -19.10 -25.74 7.20
N ASP A 519 -18.26 -26.27 8.10
CA ASP A 519 -17.37 -27.40 7.81
C ASP A 519 -17.55 -28.49 8.86
N HIS A 520 -18.24 -29.57 8.49
CA HIS A 520 -18.47 -30.72 9.36
C HIS A 520 -17.20 -31.52 9.72
N ASN A 521 -16.07 -31.27 9.04
CA ASN A 521 -14.78 -31.87 9.38
C ASN A 521 -13.98 -31.01 10.37
N SER A 522 -14.37 -29.76 10.58
CA SER A 522 -13.73 -28.89 11.57
C SER A 522 -14.10 -29.32 13.01
N PRO A 523 -13.26 -28.97 14.02
CA PRO A 523 -13.54 -29.30 15.43
C PRO A 523 -14.82 -28.67 16.00
N THR A 524 -15.28 -27.55 15.45
CA THR A 524 -16.45 -26.78 15.92
C THR A 524 -17.66 -26.91 15.00
N GLY A 525 -17.51 -27.53 13.83
CA GLY A 525 -18.53 -27.59 12.78
C GLY A 525 -18.54 -26.36 11.85
N VAL A 526 -17.66 -25.39 12.09
CA VAL A 526 -17.47 -24.18 11.29
C VAL A 526 -15.99 -23.85 11.09
N GLN A 527 -15.67 -23.05 10.08
CA GLN A 527 -14.33 -22.50 9.87
C GLN A 527 -14.38 -21.16 9.14
N TRP A 528 -13.35 -20.35 9.33
CA TRP A 528 -13.06 -19.19 8.49
C TRP A 528 -12.43 -19.62 7.15
N GLY A 529 -13.19 -20.07 6.16
CA GLY A 529 -12.61 -20.72 4.96
C GLY A 529 -11.77 -19.80 4.08
N THR A 530 -12.32 -18.63 3.75
CA THR A 530 -11.67 -17.51 3.05
C THR A 530 -11.68 -16.28 3.97
N PRO A 531 -10.87 -16.27 5.03
CA PRO A 531 -10.86 -15.17 6.00
C PRO A 531 -10.56 -13.84 5.31
N TRP A 532 -11.36 -12.83 5.63
CA TRP A 532 -11.15 -11.45 5.22
C TRP A 532 -10.61 -10.69 6.42
N ASP A 533 -9.30 -10.74 6.61
CA ASP A 533 -8.63 -10.39 7.86
C ASP A 533 -8.13 -8.94 7.90
N ASP A 534 -7.82 -8.45 9.10
CA ASP A 534 -7.19 -7.14 9.32
C ASP A 534 -5.82 -7.25 10.01
N LEU A 535 -5.16 -8.41 9.90
CA LEU A 535 -3.91 -8.68 10.63
C LEU A 535 -2.79 -7.69 10.26
N SER A 536 -2.77 -7.18 9.02
CA SER A 536 -1.77 -6.22 8.56
C SER A 536 -2.17 -4.77 8.77
N THR A 537 -1.18 -3.90 8.95
CA THR A 537 -1.35 -2.45 8.90
C THR A 537 -1.39 -1.90 7.47
N ASN A 538 -1.15 -2.70 6.44
CA ASN A 538 -0.91 -2.21 5.07
C ASN A 538 -2.16 -1.82 4.28
N PHE A 539 -3.36 -2.00 4.83
CA PHE A 539 -4.64 -1.73 4.14
C PHE A 539 -5.23 -0.37 4.53
N GLY A 540 -5.90 0.28 3.56
CA GLY A 540 -6.35 1.66 3.66
C GLY A 540 -7.42 1.90 4.69
N SER A 541 -8.47 1.09 4.68
CA SER A 541 -9.53 1.16 5.68
C SER A 541 -9.05 0.72 7.07
N GLN A 542 -8.09 -0.21 7.16
CA GLN A 542 -7.65 -0.76 8.45
C GLN A 542 -6.61 0.12 9.17
N PHE A 543 -5.77 0.86 8.45
CA PHE A 543 -4.77 1.74 9.06
C PHE A 543 -5.39 2.84 9.97
N PRO A 544 -6.47 3.53 9.59
CA PRO A 544 -7.17 4.47 10.47
C PRO A 544 -7.74 3.86 11.76
N VAL A 545 -7.95 2.54 11.82
CA VAL A 545 -8.50 1.88 13.02
C VAL A 545 -7.60 2.06 14.24
N PHE A 546 -6.27 2.18 14.03
CA PHE A 546 -5.32 2.50 15.10
C PHE A 546 -5.49 3.91 15.70
N TYR A 547 -6.27 4.77 15.05
CA TYR A 547 -6.62 6.14 15.48
C TYR A 547 -8.01 6.19 16.15
N GLY A 548 -8.65 5.04 16.37
CA GLY A 548 -10.02 4.96 16.87
C GLY A 548 -11.06 5.40 15.85
N THR A 549 -10.71 5.32 14.57
CA THR A 549 -11.58 5.55 13.41
C THR A 549 -12.27 4.24 13.02
N CYS A 550 -13.55 4.27 12.67
CA CYS A 550 -14.17 3.15 11.98
C CYS A 550 -13.77 3.15 10.49
N GLY A 551 -12.88 2.22 10.10
CA GLY A 551 -12.52 1.92 8.71
C GLY A 551 -13.47 0.99 7.93
N ILE A 552 -14.01 1.45 6.80
CA ILE A 552 -14.90 0.67 5.92
C ILE A 552 -14.27 0.57 4.54
N THR A 553 -13.97 -0.65 4.07
CA THR A 553 -13.82 -0.94 2.63
C THR A 553 -15.18 -1.24 2.05
N TRP A 554 -15.50 -0.67 0.89
CA TRP A 554 -16.76 -0.91 0.21
C TRP A 554 -16.55 -1.23 -1.27
N GLU A 555 -16.72 -2.49 -1.65
CA GLU A 555 -16.50 -3.00 -3.00
C GLU A 555 -17.78 -2.96 -3.84
N MET A 556 -17.74 -2.25 -4.96
CA MET A 556 -18.88 -2.14 -5.88
C MET A 556 -19.06 -3.40 -6.74
N PRO A 557 -20.31 -3.80 -7.03
CA PRO A 557 -20.60 -4.95 -7.89
C PRO A 557 -20.42 -4.65 -9.38
N ALA A 558 -20.47 -3.39 -9.77
CA ALA A 558 -20.32 -2.94 -11.15
C ALA A 558 -19.72 -1.54 -11.24
N TYR A 559 -19.32 -1.17 -12.45
CA TYR A 559 -18.86 0.17 -12.78
C TYR A 559 -19.80 0.77 -13.83
N ASP A 560 -20.88 1.38 -13.34
CA ASP A 560 -22.00 1.91 -14.13
C ASP A 560 -22.65 3.13 -13.43
N ASP A 561 -23.71 3.68 -14.02
CA ASP A 561 -24.46 4.79 -13.43
C ASP A 561 -25.23 4.38 -12.16
N ILE A 562 -25.71 3.14 -12.05
CA ILE A 562 -26.44 2.72 -10.85
C ILE A 562 -25.52 2.74 -9.63
N THR A 563 -24.30 2.22 -9.76
CA THR A 563 -23.32 2.23 -8.67
C THR A 563 -22.88 3.64 -8.29
N SER A 564 -22.59 4.49 -9.28
CA SER A 564 -22.10 5.85 -9.07
C SER A 564 -23.19 6.87 -8.68
N GLU A 565 -24.43 6.74 -9.14
CA GLU A 565 -25.49 7.72 -8.88
C GLU A 565 -26.44 7.29 -7.74
N GLN A 566 -26.64 5.98 -7.54
CA GLN A 566 -27.65 5.48 -6.60
C GLN A 566 -27.02 4.72 -5.42
N VAL A 567 -26.11 3.79 -5.66
CA VAL A 567 -25.55 2.95 -4.58
C VAL A 567 -24.67 3.79 -3.66
N ILE A 568 -23.61 4.39 -4.21
CA ILE A 568 -22.60 5.12 -3.43
C ILE A 568 -23.20 6.31 -2.67
N PRO A 569 -23.91 7.27 -3.32
CA PRO A 569 -24.44 8.42 -2.59
C PRO A 569 -25.42 8.04 -1.49
N ASN A 570 -26.34 7.10 -1.73
CA ASN A 570 -27.33 6.70 -0.72
C ASN A 570 -26.70 5.93 0.45
N GLY A 571 -25.72 5.06 0.19
CA GLY A 571 -24.96 4.41 1.27
C GLY A 571 -24.20 5.42 2.12
N MET A 572 -23.63 6.46 1.49
CA MET A 572 -22.92 7.54 2.21
C MET A 572 -23.84 8.42 3.06
N PHE A 573 -25.05 8.73 2.56
CA PHE A 573 -26.06 9.37 3.39
C PHE A 573 -26.48 8.47 4.57
N GLY A 574 -26.67 7.17 4.34
CA GLY A 574 -26.94 6.19 5.41
C GLY A 574 -25.84 6.17 6.47
N GLN A 575 -24.57 6.23 6.06
CA GLN A 575 -23.42 6.37 6.95
C GLN A 575 -23.51 7.64 7.80
N GLY A 576 -23.82 8.78 7.17
CA GLY A 576 -24.01 10.06 7.86
C GLY A 576 -25.14 10.01 8.88
N ARG A 577 -26.28 9.39 8.55
CA ARG A 577 -27.42 9.21 9.47
C ARG A 577 -27.03 8.39 10.69
N TYR A 578 -26.34 7.26 10.50
CA TYR A 578 -25.86 6.44 11.60
C TYR A 578 -24.92 7.20 12.53
N VAL A 579 -23.95 7.93 11.96
CA VAL A 579 -23.01 8.72 12.76
C VAL A 579 -23.73 9.85 13.51
N GLN A 580 -24.70 10.54 12.90
CA GLN A 580 -25.51 11.54 13.61
C GLN A 580 -26.16 10.94 14.87
N GLU A 581 -26.73 9.74 14.76
CA GLU A 581 -27.44 9.08 15.87
C GLU A 581 -26.49 8.54 16.95
N ASN A 582 -25.25 8.20 16.59
CA ASN A 582 -24.30 7.49 17.45
C ASN A 582 -23.02 8.28 17.79
N LYS A 583 -22.91 9.56 17.39
CA LYS A 583 -21.65 10.33 17.53
C LYS A 583 -21.07 10.36 18.94
N THR A 584 -21.93 10.40 19.97
CA THR A 584 -21.47 10.47 21.35
C THR A 584 -20.70 9.21 21.75
N ASP A 585 -21.17 8.04 21.30
CA ASP A 585 -20.52 6.77 21.60
C ASP A 585 -19.21 6.62 20.82
N LEU A 586 -19.18 7.02 19.54
CA LEU A 586 -17.96 7.06 18.73
C LEU A 586 -16.88 7.94 19.37
N LEU A 587 -17.25 9.14 19.82
CA LEU A 587 -16.33 10.04 20.54
C LEU A 587 -15.81 9.44 21.84
N LEU A 588 -16.65 8.72 22.58
CA LEU A 588 -16.26 8.05 23.82
C LEU A 588 -15.30 6.88 23.56
N SER A 589 -15.55 6.06 22.54
CA SER A 589 -14.66 4.96 22.17
C SER A 589 -13.28 5.46 21.75
N GLN A 590 -13.20 6.48 20.89
CA GLN A 590 -11.91 7.06 20.49
C GLN A 590 -11.17 7.69 21.69
N ALA A 591 -11.87 8.47 22.53
CA ALA A 591 -11.23 9.06 23.69
C ALA A 591 -10.77 8.01 24.74
N GLU A 592 -11.49 6.89 24.88
CA GLU A 592 -11.07 5.78 25.74
C GLU A 592 -9.85 5.03 25.17
N LEU A 593 -9.78 4.84 23.84
CA LEU A 593 -8.57 4.32 23.18
C LEU A 593 -7.36 5.20 23.51
N PHE A 594 -7.49 6.51 23.31
CA PHE A 594 -6.41 7.46 23.61
C PHE A 594 -6.06 7.50 25.10
N LEU A 595 -7.06 7.38 25.99
CA LEU A 595 -6.81 7.26 27.43
C LEU A 595 -5.99 6.01 27.77
N ARG A 596 -6.33 4.87 27.17
CA ARG A 596 -5.51 3.66 27.33
C ARG A 596 -4.09 3.98 26.89
N GLY A 597 -3.94 4.55 25.70
CA GLY A 597 -2.67 5.03 25.11
C GLY A 597 -1.80 5.82 26.09
N LEU A 598 -2.29 6.98 26.53
CA LEU A 598 -1.56 7.90 27.42
C LEU A 598 -1.18 7.29 28.78
N THR A 599 -1.89 6.27 29.21
CA THR A 599 -1.63 5.59 30.49
C THR A 599 -0.84 4.30 30.34
N ASN A 600 -0.43 3.96 29.12
CA ASN A 600 0.14 2.66 28.75
C ASN A 600 -0.66 1.48 29.33
N ALA A 601 -2.00 1.58 29.39
CA ALA A 601 -2.82 0.56 30.04
C ALA A 601 -2.83 -0.79 29.27
N ASN A 602 -2.65 -1.89 30.02
CA ASN A 602 -2.86 -3.25 29.54
C ASN A 602 -4.37 -3.55 29.42
N SER A 603 -4.81 -4.01 28.25
CA SER A 603 -6.19 -4.34 27.94
C SER A 603 -6.39 -5.79 27.47
N ASN A 604 -5.39 -6.67 27.63
CA ASN A 604 -5.42 -8.04 27.12
C ASN A 604 -6.69 -8.80 27.50
N ASP A 605 -7.11 -8.76 28.77
CA ASP A 605 -8.32 -9.44 29.24
C ASP A 605 -9.61 -8.94 28.56
N LYS A 606 -9.63 -7.69 28.09
CA LYS A 606 -10.82 -7.09 27.45
C LYS A 606 -10.96 -7.51 26.00
N VAL A 607 -9.84 -7.68 25.30
CA VAL A 607 -9.82 -8.03 23.87
C VAL A 607 -9.64 -9.53 23.63
N ALA A 608 -9.31 -10.30 24.66
CA ALA A 608 -8.95 -11.71 24.52
C ALA A 608 -9.98 -12.52 23.71
N GLU A 609 -11.28 -12.27 23.88
CA GLU A 609 -12.32 -13.04 23.18
C GLU A 609 -12.25 -12.94 21.65
N TYR A 610 -11.75 -11.84 21.10
CA TYR A 610 -11.68 -11.58 19.66
C TYR A 610 -10.54 -12.33 18.98
N TYR A 611 -9.53 -12.81 19.73
CA TYR A 611 -8.42 -13.58 19.17
C TYR A 611 -8.79 -15.07 19.04
N VAL A 612 -9.64 -15.36 18.05
CA VAL A 612 -10.08 -16.71 17.70
C VAL A 612 -9.02 -17.46 16.88
N ASP A 613 -9.22 -18.76 16.67
CA ASP A 613 -8.49 -19.53 15.65
C ASP A 613 -9.33 -19.72 14.37
N GLN A 614 -8.77 -20.41 13.38
CA GLN A 614 -9.45 -20.83 12.14
C GLN A 614 -10.86 -21.42 12.34
N TYR A 615 -11.15 -21.98 13.52
CA TYR A 615 -12.39 -22.70 13.85
C TYR A 615 -13.34 -21.88 14.74
N ASP A 616 -13.10 -20.57 14.83
CA ASP A 616 -13.90 -19.58 15.58
C ASP A 616 -13.97 -19.86 17.09
N GLN A 617 -12.90 -20.43 17.68
CA GLN A 617 -12.86 -20.66 19.13
C GLN A 617 -12.43 -19.39 19.89
N LEU A 618 -13.34 -18.81 20.69
CA LEU A 618 -13.12 -17.58 21.47
C LEU A 618 -11.81 -17.60 22.29
N GLY A 619 -10.99 -16.57 22.09
CA GLY A 619 -9.73 -16.33 22.80
C GLY A 619 -8.66 -17.41 22.70
N LYS A 620 -8.78 -18.32 21.73
CA LYS A 620 -7.84 -19.42 21.53
C LYS A 620 -6.41 -18.94 21.21
N GLN A 621 -6.26 -17.78 20.59
CA GLN A 621 -4.98 -17.20 20.17
C GLN A 621 -4.51 -16.05 21.07
N ALA A 622 -5.24 -15.67 22.13
CA ALA A 622 -4.97 -14.46 22.90
C ALA A 622 -3.53 -14.34 23.43
N ASP A 623 -2.95 -15.44 23.95
CA ASP A 623 -1.58 -15.46 24.49
C ASP A 623 -0.51 -15.26 23.40
N ILE A 624 -0.79 -15.71 22.17
CA ILE A 624 0.11 -15.56 21.01
C ILE A 624 0.00 -14.15 20.42
N MET A 625 -1.22 -13.61 20.38
CA MET A 625 -1.50 -12.30 19.80
C MET A 625 -1.02 -11.16 20.69
N ARG A 626 -1.17 -11.28 22.02
CA ARG A 626 -0.71 -10.26 22.98
C ARG A 626 0.18 -10.84 24.07
N PRO A 627 1.40 -11.31 23.74
CA PRO A 627 2.36 -11.76 24.74
C PRO A 627 2.68 -10.63 25.72
N VAL A 628 2.91 -10.94 27.00
CA VAL A 628 3.23 -9.93 28.03
C VAL A 628 4.71 -9.95 28.38
N ASN A 629 5.28 -8.76 28.63
CA ASN A 629 6.62 -8.57 29.15
C ASN A 629 6.63 -8.86 30.67
N ASP A 630 6.84 -10.11 31.06
CA ASP A 630 6.70 -10.61 32.44
C ASP A 630 8.03 -10.92 33.16
N GLY A 631 9.15 -10.47 32.58
CA GLY A 631 10.48 -10.56 33.16
C GLY A 631 10.65 -9.74 34.45
N LYS A 632 11.83 -9.88 35.07
CA LYS A 632 12.07 -9.30 36.39
C LYS A 632 12.27 -7.78 36.29
N GLY A 633 11.24 -7.03 36.68
CA GLY A 633 11.26 -5.56 36.68
C GLY A 633 10.50 -4.97 35.50
N GLU A 634 10.04 -5.82 34.58
CA GLU A 634 9.21 -5.48 33.44
C GLU A 634 7.78 -5.14 33.87
N ASN A 635 7.03 -4.51 32.97
CA ASN A 635 5.74 -3.91 33.24
C ASN A 635 4.54 -4.87 33.25
N GLY A 636 4.71 -6.14 32.84
CA GLY A 636 3.61 -7.11 32.74
C GLY A 636 2.58 -6.76 31.67
N ASN A 637 2.99 -6.04 30.62
CA ASN A 637 2.13 -5.52 29.57
C ASN A 637 2.55 -6.04 28.19
N PHE A 638 1.60 -6.06 27.25
CA PHE A 638 1.89 -6.31 25.83
C PHE A 638 2.70 -5.16 25.23
N TYR A 639 2.32 -3.93 25.55
CA TYR A 639 3.05 -2.74 25.12
C TYR A 639 4.33 -2.54 25.96
N PRO A 640 5.49 -2.24 25.35
CA PRO A 640 6.68 -1.85 26.09
C PRO A 640 6.51 -0.46 26.74
N GLU A 641 7.54 0.07 27.38
CA GLU A 641 7.57 1.45 27.88
C GLU A 641 7.95 2.43 26.75
N CYS A 642 8.97 2.11 25.96
CA CYS A 642 9.37 2.85 24.78
C CYS A 642 10.26 2.01 23.84
N PHE A 643 10.47 2.52 22.64
CA PHE A 643 11.58 2.14 21.76
C PHE A 643 12.64 3.24 21.76
N ILE A 644 13.90 2.88 21.98
CA ILE A 644 15.06 3.75 21.73
C ILE A 644 15.45 3.56 20.27
N ILE A 645 15.55 4.66 19.52
CA ILE A 645 16.04 4.71 18.14
C ILE A 645 17.38 5.47 18.18
N PRO A 646 18.52 4.76 18.13
CA PRO A 646 19.82 5.40 18.08
C PRO A 646 19.98 6.18 16.78
N MET A 647 20.54 7.38 16.88
CA MET A 647 20.73 8.33 15.77
C MET A 647 22.21 8.60 15.52
N ASP A 648 23.09 7.71 16.01
CA ASP A 648 24.54 7.83 15.98
C ASP A 648 25.17 6.53 15.44
N LYS A 649 26.27 6.67 14.68
CA LYS A 649 26.92 5.55 13.99
C LYS A 649 27.50 4.49 14.94
N GLU A 650 27.75 4.83 16.21
CA GLU A 650 28.27 3.87 17.19
C GLU A 650 27.20 2.87 17.64
N ASN A 651 25.92 3.27 17.64
CA ASN A 651 24.80 2.48 18.14
C ASN A 651 23.73 2.16 17.08
N GLN A 652 23.87 2.64 15.85
CA GLN A 652 22.94 2.43 14.75
C GLN A 652 23.66 1.90 13.51
N LYS A 653 23.25 0.73 13.02
CA LYS A 653 23.75 0.18 11.74
C LYS A 653 23.27 1.00 10.55
N ASN A 654 21.98 1.31 10.50
CA ASN A 654 21.37 2.00 9.36
C ASN A 654 20.82 3.38 9.79
N LEU A 655 21.64 4.42 9.57
CA LEU A 655 21.29 5.80 9.93
C LEU A 655 20.22 6.41 9.00
N GLN A 656 20.21 6.02 7.72
CA GLN A 656 19.24 6.50 6.74
C GLN A 656 17.83 6.11 7.20
N ASP A 657 17.58 4.82 7.38
CA ASP A 657 16.26 4.33 7.75
C ASP A 657 15.86 4.71 9.18
N ALA A 658 16.82 4.86 10.10
CA ALA A 658 16.51 5.42 11.42
C ALA A 658 15.95 6.86 11.31
N ALA A 659 16.50 7.69 10.42
CA ALA A 659 15.98 9.04 10.17
C ALA A 659 14.64 9.03 9.44
N GLU A 660 14.46 8.16 8.44
CA GLU A 660 13.18 7.97 7.75
C GLU A 660 12.09 7.47 8.70
N ALA A 661 12.42 6.59 9.64
CA ALA A 661 11.50 6.13 10.68
C ALA A 661 11.02 7.28 11.57
N VAL A 662 11.91 8.23 11.93
CA VAL A 662 11.51 9.44 12.67
C VAL A 662 10.60 10.34 11.83
N LYS A 663 10.90 10.51 10.53
CA LYS A 663 10.02 11.21 9.58
C LYS A 663 8.65 10.55 9.51
N TRP A 664 8.60 9.22 9.43
CA TRP A 664 7.36 8.43 9.37
C TRP A 664 6.53 8.56 10.65
N ILE A 665 7.16 8.48 11.83
CA ILE A 665 6.49 8.67 13.13
C ILE A 665 5.80 10.04 13.16
N ALA A 666 6.52 11.11 12.78
CA ALA A 666 5.99 12.46 12.81
C ALA A 666 4.90 12.70 11.74
N ARG A 667 5.05 12.11 10.54
CA ARG A 667 4.05 12.21 9.45
C ARG A 667 2.70 11.64 9.86
N ASN A 668 2.71 10.54 10.60
CA ASN A 668 1.52 9.87 11.13
C ASN A 668 1.03 10.48 12.46
N ASP A 669 1.57 11.66 12.82
CA ASP A 669 1.21 12.43 14.01
C ASP A 669 1.36 11.64 15.34
N MET A 670 2.24 10.64 15.34
CA MET A 670 2.72 10.02 16.57
C MET A 670 3.79 10.92 17.20
N LYS A 671 3.85 10.91 18.53
CA LYS A 671 4.78 11.73 19.29
C LYS A 671 6.05 10.93 19.60
N TYR A 672 7.19 11.60 19.58
CA TYR A 672 8.47 11.07 20.02
C TYR A 672 9.18 12.09 20.90
N LYS A 673 10.24 11.66 21.57
CA LYS A 673 11.10 12.50 22.40
C LYS A 673 12.54 12.45 21.89
N ILE A 674 13.33 13.45 22.27
CA ILE A 674 14.75 13.58 21.91
C ILE A 674 15.56 13.73 23.18
N ALA A 675 16.63 12.94 23.33
CA ALA A 675 17.56 13.05 24.45
C ALA A 675 18.28 14.41 24.43
N GLU A 676 18.22 15.17 25.53
CA GLU A 676 18.94 16.44 25.72
C GLU A 676 20.34 16.24 26.33
N LYS A 677 20.65 15.01 26.74
CA LYS A 677 21.93 14.60 27.31
C LYS A 677 22.06 13.08 27.21
N GLU A 678 23.29 12.61 27.39
CA GLU A 678 23.55 11.18 27.44
C GLU A 678 22.75 10.45 28.53
N PHE A 679 22.38 9.21 28.25
CA PHE A 679 21.83 8.27 29.22
C PHE A 679 22.38 6.87 28.96
N THR A 680 22.28 5.99 29.96
CA THR A 680 22.74 4.60 29.84
C THR A 680 21.55 3.67 30.01
N TYR A 681 21.43 2.69 29.12
CA TYR A 681 20.47 1.59 29.23
C TYR A 681 21.15 0.29 28.83
N ASP A 682 20.93 -0.78 29.61
CA ASP A 682 21.57 -2.09 29.46
C ASP A 682 23.11 -2.05 29.22
N GLY A 683 23.79 -1.11 29.89
CA GLY A 683 25.24 -0.93 29.76
C GLY A 683 25.71 -0.21 28.50
N VAL A 684 24.81 0.14 27.58
CA VAL A 684 25.06 0.96 26.40
C VAL A 684 24.78 2.43 26.73
N THR A 685 25.65 3.34 26.26
CA THR A 685 25.46 4.79 26.45
C THR A 685 24.99 5.41 25.15
N TYR A 686 23.84 6.08 25.22
CA TYR A 686 23.22 6.77 24.10
C TYR A 686 23.45 8.28 24.24
N PRO A 687 23.92 8.97 23.19
CA PRO A 687 24.27 10.39 23.26
C PRO A 687 23.05 11.33 23.25
N GLU A 688 23.33 12.64 23.37
CA GLU A 688 22.33 13.67 23.03
C GLU A 688 21.87 13.50 21.57
N GLY A 689 20.58 13.69 21.31
CA GLY A 689 19.98 13.52 19.98
C GLY A 689 19.34 12.14 19.73
N THR A 690 19.59 11.14 20.58
CA THR A 690 18.88 9.84 20.51
C THR A 690 17.37 10.04 20.61
N VAL A 691 16.62 9.34 19.76
CA VAL A 691 15.16 9.43 19.71
C VAL A 691 14.52 8.36 20.58
N ILE A 692 13.47 8.74 21.33
CA ILE A 692 12.67 7.84 22.16
C ILE A 692 11.22 7.87 21.68
N ALA A 693 10.75 6.74 21.14
CA ALA A 693 9.36 6.55 20.77
C ALA A 693 8.60 5.95 21.97
N SER A 694 7.99 6.81 22.79
CA SER A 694 7.30 6.42 24.03
C SER A 694 5.94 5.77 23.76
N MET A 695 5.57 4.73 24.53
CA MET A 695 4.21 4.16 24.47
C MET A 695 3.15 4.98 25.21
N TYR A 696 3.54 6.02 25.96
CA TYR A 696 2.64 6.89 26.72
C TYR A 696 2.03 7.99 25.83
N GLN A 697 1.33 7.58 24.77
CA GLN A 697 0.74 8.49 23.79
C GLN A 697 -0.56 7.94 23.20
N ALA A 698 -1.37 8.81 22.59
CA ALA A 698 -2.68 8.48 22.05
C ALA A 698 -2.62 7.36 20.98
N LYS A 699 -1.62 7.43 20.10
CA LYS A 699 -1.48 6.58 18.90
C LYS A 699 -0.48 5.42 19.10
N ARG A 700 -0.25 4.98 20.36
CA ARG A 700 0.72 3.91 20.68
C ARG A 700 0.49 2.59 19.93
N SER A 701 -0.76 2.30 19.57
CA SER A 701 -1.13 1.04 18.94
C SER A 701 -0.55 0.92 17.55
N LEU A 702 -0.59 2.01 16.77
CA LEU A 702 0.07 2.08 15.48
C LEU A 702 1.59 1.96 15.64
N LEU A 703 2.16 2.72 16.59
CA LEU A 703 3.60 2.68 16.85
C LEU A 703 4.07 1.27 17.17
N ASN A 704 3.39 0.55 18.07
CA ASN A 704 3.75 -0.82 18.41
C ASN A 704 3.48 -1.82 17.28
N ALA A 705 2.45 -1.60 16.45
CA ALA A 705 2.17 -2.44 15.29
C ALA A 705 3.30 -2.41 14.26
N ASN A 706 3.93 -1.26 14.04
CA ASN A 706 4.98 -1.08 13.03
C ASN A 706 6.42 -1.13 13.58
N PHE A 707 6.64 -0.95 14.89
CA PHE A 707 7.99 -0.99 15.48
C PHE A 707 8.20 -2.16 16.44
N GLY A 708 7.14 -2.77 16.97
CA GLY A 708 7.25 -3.94 17.83
C GLY A 708 7.57 -5.23 17.05
N PRO A 709 7.70 -6.39 17.74
CA PRO A 709 8.06 -7.67 17.12
C PRO A 709 6.97 -8.32 16.24
N GLY A 710 5.78 -7.73 16.10
CA GLY A 710 4.68 -8.32 15.32
C GLY A 710 4.08 -9.58 15.98
N SER A 711 3.49 -10.48 15.18
CA SER A 711 2.91 -11.75 15.67
C SER A 711 3.09 -12.90 14.68
N PHE A 712 3.51 -14.06 15.18
CA PHE A 712 3.61 -15.29 14.39
C PHE A 712 2.37 -16.17 14.60
N VAL A 713 1.43 -16.11 13.65
CA VAL A 713 0.18 -16.86 13.69
C VAL A 713 0.31 -18.20 12.98
N THR A 714 -0.17 -19.26 13.63
CA THR A 714 0.12 -20.65 13.22
C THR A 714 -1.10 -21.49 12.86
N VAL A 715 -2.33 -20.98 13.01
CA VAL A 715 -3.56 -21.76 12.77
C VAL A 715 -4.49 -20.96 11.87
N TRP A 716 -4.05 -20.74 10.63
CA TRP A 716 -4.80 -20.05 9.58
C TRP A 716 -4.48 -20.61 8.20
N LYS A 717 -5.48 -20.66 7.32
CA LYS A 717 -5.34 -20.98 5.89
C LYS A 717 -6.11 -19.95 5.07
N GLY A 718 -5.70 -19.75 3.83
CA GLY A 718 -6.42 -18.85 2.93
C GLY A 718 -6.32 -17.36 3.29
N LEU A 719 -5.41 -16.98 4.21
CA LEU A 719 -5.14 -15.55 4.43
C LEU A 719 -4.60 -14.94 3.13
N TYR A 720 -5.22 -13.84 2.78
CA TYR A 720 -4.83 -13.02 1.65
C TYR A 720 -3.81 -11.96 2.07
N SER A 721 -3.77 -11.58 3.35
CA SER A 721 -2.84 -10.59 3.92
C SER A 721 -1.50 -11.18 4.35
N GLU A 722 -0.43 -10.38 4.21
CA GLU A 722 0.84 -10.61 4.92
C GLU A 722 0.72 -10.21 6.40
N ALA A 723 1.45 -10.88 7.30
CA ALA A 723 1.50 -10.46 8.71
C ALA A 723 2.61 -9.42 8.97
N PHE A 724 3.59 -9.33 8.08
CA PHE A 724 4.78 -8.48 8.26
C PHE A 724 4.52 -7.02 7.87
N SER A 725 4.81 -6.11 8.79
CA SER A 725 4.77 -4.65 8.55
C SER A 725 5.73 -3.89 9.48
N GLN A 726 6.72 -4.60 10.05
CA GLN A 726 7.58 -4.09 11.10
C GLN A 726 8.82 -3.41 10.50
N HIS A 727 8.82 -2.07 10.55
CA HIS A 727 9.82 -1.22 9.89
C HIS A 727 11.26 -1.52 10.30
N PRO A 728 11.63 -1.65 11.60
CA PRO A 728 13.02 -1.90 11.99
C PRO A 728 13.64 -3.10 11.29
N TYR A 729 12.87 -4.18 11.15
CA TYR A 729 13.34 -5.41 10.52
C TYR A 729 13.30 -5.33 8.99
N ALA A 730 12.31 -4.64 8.41
CA ALA A 730 12.17 -4.52 6.96
C ALA A 730 13.22 -3.57 6.35
N ARG A 731 13.70 -2.63 7.16
CA ARG A 731 14.61 -1.54 6.78
C ARG A 731 16.02 -1.71 7.36
N GLY A 732 16.23 -2.64 8.29
CA GLY A 732 17.55 -2.97 8.82
C GLY A 732 18.14 -1.94 9.78
N PHE A 733 17.31 -1.14 10.45
CA PHE A 733 17.76 -0.22 11.51
C PHE A 733 17.50 -0.78 12.91
N ASP A 734 18.41 -0.47 13.83
CA ASP A 734 18.34 -0.94 15.20
C ASP A 734 17.32 -0.15 16.02
N ILE A 735 16.50 -0.86 16.79
CA ILE A 735 15.72 -0.32 17.89
C ILE A 735 15.98 -1.11 19.17
N ILE A 736 15.88 -0.44 20.31
CA ILE A 736 16.00 -1.09 21.62
C ILE A 736 14.68 -0.95 22.38
N THR A 737 14.08 -2.10 22.70
CA THR A 737 12.83 -2.17 23.46
C THR A 737 13.11 -2.04 24.95
N VAL A 738 12.47 -1.07 25.59
CA VAL A 738 12.53 -0.88 27.05
C VAL A 738 11.20 -1.35 27.64
N THR A 739 11.24 -2.29 28.59
CA THR A 739 10.02 -2.86 29.20
C THR A 739 9.93 -2.57 30.70
N GLU A 740 10.99 -2.01 31.29
CA GLU A 740 11.12 -1.72 32.71
C GLU A 740 10.72 -0.27 33.04
N PRO A 741 9.64 -0.05 33.82
CA PRO A 741 9.16 1.29 34.13
C PRO A 741 10.15 2.17 34.89
N GLU A 742 11.06 1.59 35.69
CA GLU A 742 12.06 2.36 36.43
C GLU A 742 13.20 2.86 35.53
N GLU A 743 13.60 2.09 34.52
CA GLU A 743 14.61 2.50 33.54
C GLU A 743 14.01 3.57 32.61
N TYR A 744 12.76 3.38 32.16
CA TYR A 744 12.08 4.38 31.34
C TYR A 744 11.99 5.75 32.03
N LYS A 745 11.74 5.83 33.34
CA LYS A 745 11.74 7.11 34.08
C LYS A 745 13.09 7.84 34.01
N VAL A 746 14.20 7.11 33.98
CA VAL A 746 15.54 7.70 33.86
C VAL A 746 15.74 8.25 32.45
N ILE A 747 15.36 7.48 31.43
CA ILE A 747 15.41 7.87 30.01
C ILE A 747 14.53 9.09 29.77
N ASP A 748 13.27 9.05 30.19
CA ASP A 748 12.30 10.12 30.00
C ASP A 748 12.78 11.45 30.63
N ALA A 749 13.38 11.38 31.81
CA ALA A 749 13.96 12.54 32.50
C ALA A 749 15.23 13.11 31.82
N ALA A 750 15.79 12.41 30.84
CA ALA A 750 16.88 12.89 30.00
C ALA A 750 16.41 13.50 28.68
N CYS A 751 15.10 13.45 28.38
CA CYS A 751 14.56 13.84 27.09
C CYS A 751 13.66 15.08 27.16
N LYS A 752 13.54 15.75 26.03
CA LYS A 752 12.49 16.73 25.72
C LYS A 752 11.51 16.16 24.71
N ASP A 753 10.34 16.78 24.58
CA ASP A 753 9.41 16.45 23.52
C ASP A 753 10.02 16.73 22.13
N GLY A 754 9.70 15.90 21.16
CA GLY A 754 10.08 16.06 19.76
C GLY A 754 9.27 17.15 19.07
N TYR A 755 9.23 17.08 17.74
CA TYR A 755 8.58 18.09 16.90
C TYR A 755 7.31 17.54 16.22
N ASP A 756 6.47 18.44 15.72
CA ASP A 756 5.45 18.09 14.73
C ASP A 756 6.10 17.76 13.38
N TYR A 757 5.32 17.32 12.39
CA TYR A 757 5.88 16.90 11.10
C TYR A 757 6.77 17.97 10.44
N ALA A 758 6.30 19.21 10.36
CA ALA A 758 7.09 20.30 9.76
C ALA A 758 8.37 20.61 10.56
N GLY A 759 8.30 20.58 11.90
CA GLY A 759 9.49 20.73 12.74
C GLY A 759 10.45 19.55 12.62
N THR A 760 9.95 18.33 12.41
CA THR A 760 10.77 17.13 12.15
C THR A 760 11.52 17.23 10.83
N LEU A 761 10.90 17.72 9.75
CA LEU A 761 11.61 17.98 8.49
C LEU A 761 12.77 18.97 8.69
N ASN A 762 12.54 20.04 9.48
CA ASN A 762 13.60 20.99 9.82
C ASN A 762 14.67 20.40 10.76
N TYR A 763 14.31 19.47 11.64
CA TYR A 763 15.26 18.78 12.50
C TYR A 763 16.15 17.84 11.69
N LEU A 764 15.56 17.11 10.75
CA LEU A 764 16.26 16.16 9.88
C LEU A 764 17.03 16.84 8.75
N SER A 765 16.79 18.12 8.44
CA SER A 765 17.53 18.82 7.38
C SER A 765 19.03 18.94 7.64
N ASP A 766 19.42 18.92 8.92
CA ASP A 766 20.83 18.94 9.35
C ASP A 766 21.40 17.53 9.60
N PHE A 767 20.59 16.48 9.43
CA PHE A 767 21.02 15.10 9.58
C PHE A 767 21.78 14.65 8.33
N ALA A 768 23.00 14.16 8.52
CA ALA A 768 23.92 13.86 7.44
C ALA A 768 24.78 12.63 7.77
N SER A 769 25.56 12.17 6.78
CA SER A 769 26.57 11.13 6.96
C SER A 769 27.46 11.38 8.18
N GLN A 770 27.76 10.32 8.92
CA GLN A 770 28.56 10.40 10.15
C GLN A 770 29.96 9.82 9.93
N PHE A 771 30.96 10.63 10.25
CA PHE A 771 32.37 10.33 10.04
C PHE A 771 33.14 10.26 11.36
N SER A 772 34.00 9.25 11.49
CA SER A 772 35.04 9.21 12.54
C SER A 772 36.38 8.78 11.95
N GLY A 773 37.47 8.83 12.72
CA GLY A 773 38.79 8.36 12.28
C GLY A 773 39.66 9.45 11.65
N VAL A 774 40.49 9.05 10.68
CA VAL A 774 41.56 9.89 10.10
C VAL A 774 41.06 10.68 8.89
N GLU A 775 41.06 12.01 8.98
CA GLU A 775 40.78 12.89 7.83
C GLU A 775 41.92 12.89 6.80
N GLY A 776 41.58 13.09 5.52
CA GLY A 776 42.54 13.25 4.42
C GLY A 776 43.29 11.98 4.01
N ALA A 777 42.82 10.81 4.43
CA ALA A 777 43.31 9.50 4.01
C ALA A 777 42.24 8.75 3.18
N ASP A 778 42.06 7.45 3.41
CA ASP A 778 40.96 6.68 2.79
C ASP A 778 39.77 6.62 3.76
N VAL A 779 38.58 6.38 3.23
CA VAL A 779 37.33 6.29 3.98
C VAL A 779 36.67 4.96 3.68
N ILE A 780 36.43 4.17 4.73
CA ILE A 780 35.53 3.02 4.67
C ILE A 780 34.10 3.54 4.78
N ILE A 781 33.24 3.12 3.86
CA ILE A 781 31.79 3.36 3.90
C ILE A 781 31.13 2.03 4.25
N SER A 782 30.40 2.00 5.36
CA SER A 782 29.66 0.82 5.80
C SER A 782 28.52 0.51 4.84
N ASN A 783 28.41 -0.75 4.43
CA ASN A 783 27.38 -1.23 3.52
C ASN A 783 26.11 -1.66 4.28
N ALA A 784 25.34 -0.66 4.72
CA ALA A 784 24.20 -0.85 5.61
C ALA A 784 22.82 -0.58 4.97
N SER A 785 22.75 0.20 3.89
CA SER A 785 21.48 0.60 3.24
C SER A 785 21.61 0.86 1.74
N GLU A 786 20.49 1.13 1.06
CA GLU A 786 20.47 1.55 -0.33
C GLU A 786 21.18 2.88 -0.59
N ASP A 787 21.26 3.79 0.39
CA ASP A 787 22.10 4.98 0.31
C ASP A 787 23.57 4.63 0.08
N THR A 788 24.07 3.59 0.73
CA THR A 788 25.46 3.16 0.50
C THR A 788 25.63 2.72 -0.96
N ALA A 789 24.68 1.94 -1.50
CA ALA A 789 24.73 1.53 -2.90
C ALA A 789 24.62 2.75 -3.85
N GLY A 790 23.73 3.70 -3.53
CA GLY A 790 23.57 4.97 -4.23
C GLY A 790 24.84 5.80 -4.24
N ALA A 791 25.49 5.99 -3.09
CA ALA A 791 26.75 6.70 -2.90
C ALA A 791 27.88 6.08 -3.72
N VAL A 792 28.03 4.75 -3.67
CA VAL A 792 29.03 4.03 -4.48
C VAL A 792 28.77 4.22 -5.96
N ASN A 793 27.51 4.10 -6.41
CA ASN A 793 27.15 4.37 -7.80
C ASN A 793 27.40 5.82 -8.22
N ALA A 794 27.16 6.80 -7.34
CA ALA A 794 27.44 8.22 -7.60
C ALA A 794 28.94 8.47 -7.80
N LEU A 795 29.79 7.94 -6.91
CA LEU A 795 31.24 7.99 -7.03
C LEU A 795 31.73 7.40 -8.36
N LEU A 796 31.24 6.21 -8.73
CA LEU A 796 31.61 5.52 -9.97
C LEU A 796 31.17 6.30 -11.22
N LYS A 797 29.96 6.88 -11.21
CA LYS A 797 29.45 7.71 -12.31
C LYS A 797 30.23 9.02 -12.46
N ALA A 798 30.76 9.55 -11.36
CA ALA A 798 31.67 10.69 -11.35
C ALA A 798 33.12 10.33 -11.78
N GLY A 799 33.40 9.06 -12.06
CA GLY A 799 34.71 8.57 -12.47
C GLY A 799 35.74 8.52 -11.33
N LYS A 800 35.28 8.50 -10.08
CA LYS A 800 36.14 8.33 -8.90
C LYS A 800 36.46 6.84 -8.68
N THR A 801 37.54 6.57 -7.95
CA THR A 801 37.97 5.21 -7.65
C THR A 801 37.36 4.75 -6.33
N VAL A 802 36.58 3.67 -6.38
CA VAL A 802 36.01 2.99 -5.21
C VAL A 802 36.45 1.54 -5.23
N GLY A 803 36.79 0.99 -4.07
CA GLY A 803 37.05 -0.44 -3.89
C GLY A 803 35.96 -1.11 -3.07
N MET A 804 35.68 -2.38 -3.34
CA MET A 804 34.95 -3.27 -2.44
C MET A 804 35.98 -4.06 -1.62
N ILE A 805 35.83 -4.10 -0.30
CA ILE A 805 36.73 -4.81 0.60
C ILE A 805 36.44 -6.31 0.51
N THR A 806 37.46 -7.11 0.19
CA THR A 806 37.30 -8.52 -0.20
C THR A 806 37.71 -9.53 0.87
N GLU A 807 38.44 -9.09 1.91
CA GLU A 807 38.83 -9.91 3.05
C GLU A 807 39.07 -9.04 4.30
N GLY A 808 39.03 -9.67 5.47
CA GLY A 808 39.29 -9.02 6.76
C GLY A 808 38.01 -8.55 7.46
N ASP A 809 38.18 -7.68 8.47
CA ASP A 809 37.12 -7.28 9.39
C ASP A 809 36.04 -6.38 8.75
N TYR A 810 36.31 -5.85 7.54
CA TYR A 810 35.39 -4.99 6.78
C TYR A 810 34.95 -5.64 5.47
N MET A 811 35.03 -6.97 5.35
CA MET A 811 34.67 -7.67 4.11
C MET A 811 33.22 -7.34 3.71
N GLY A 812 33.03 -6.85 2.48
CA GLY A 812 31.74 -6.43 1.95
C GLY A 812 31.50 -4.91 1.99
N ASP A 813 32.21 -4.17 2.84
CA ASP A 813 32.18 -2.70 2.85
C ASP A 813 32.94 -2.08 1.66
N PHE A 814 32.80 -0.76 1.50
CA PHE A 814 33.44 0.00 0.43
C PHE A 814 34.55 0.91 0.94
N ILE A 815 35.52 1.23 0.08
CA ILE A 815 36.60 2.16 0.39
C ILE A 815 36.81 3.18 -0.73
N CYS A 816 36.93 4.47 -0.39
CA CYS A 816 37.21 5.55 -1.32
C CYS A 816 38.17 6.58 -0.70
N SER A 817 38.55 7.62 -1.45
CA SER A 817 39.38 8.69 -0.89
C SER A 817 38.53 9.66 -0.05
N TYR A 818 39.14 10.27 0.98
CA TYR A 818 38.45 11.26 1.82
C TYR A 818 37.91 12.45 1.01
N ASP A 819 38.68 12.94 0.03
CA ASP A 819 38.26 14.06 -0.81
C ASP A 819 37.01 13.69 -1.64
N ASP A 820 36.95 12.47 -2.19
CA ASP A 820 35.79 12.00 -2.95
C ASP A 820 34.56 11.76 -2.06
N PHE A 821 34.76 11.22 -0.85
CA PHE A 821 33.71 11.06 0.15
C PHE A 821 33.07 12.42 0.51
N VAL A 822 33.89 13.42 0.82
CA VAL A 822 33.39 14.77 1.16
C VAL A 822 32.72 15.44 -0.03
N GLU A 823 33.25 15.26 -1.24
CA GLU A 823 32.73 15.91 -2.45
C GLU A 823 31.38 15.33 -2.92
N ILE A 824 31.18 14.02 -2.82
CA ILE A 824 30.07 13.31 -3.48
C ILE A 824 29.13 12.61 -2.49
N VAL A 825 29.62 12.15 -1.34
CA VAL A 825 28.82 11.31 -0.44
C VAL A 825 28.23 12.14 0.71
N ALA A 826 29.09 12.88 1.42
CA ALA A 826 28.74 13.46 2.71
C ALA A 826 27.58 14.48 2.69
N SER A 827 27.26 15.08 1.55
CA SER A 827 26.16 16.05 1.40
C SER A 827 24.85 15.47 0.89
N ASP A 828 24.91 14.32 0.20
CA ASP A 828 23.79 13.82 -0.60
C ASP A 828 23.23 12.50 -0.04
N TYR A 829 24.05 11.77 0.72
CA TYR A 829 23.71 10.46 1.30
C TYR A 829 23.93 10.45 2.81
N ILE A 830 23.26 9.53 3.51
CA ILE A 830 23.33 9.32 4.96
C ILE A 830 23.96 7.95 5.22
N VAL A 831 25.28 7.94 5.39
CA VAL A 831 26.05 6.72 5.63
C VAL A 831 26.93 6.82 6.87
N SER A 832 27.28 5.67 7.43
CA SER A 832 28.32 5.53 8.45
C SER A 832 29.68 5.37 7.79
N ALA A 833 30.63 6.25 8.14
CA ALA A 833 31.96 6.30 7.54
C ALA A 833 33.10 6.32 8.57
N GLU A 834 34.23 5.69 8.23
CA GLU A 834 35.45 5.69 9.05
C GLU A 834 36.70 5.99 8.21
N GLY A 835 37.44 7.03 8.59
CA GLY A 835 38.72 7.40 8.00
C GLY A 835 39.88 6.52 8.49
N VAL A 836 40.63 5.95 7.54
CA VAL A 836 41.68 4.95 7.80
C VAL A 836 42.88 5.14 6.88
N TYR A 837 44.03 4.56 7.26
CA TYR A 837 45.16 4.37 6.34
C TYR A 837 45.01 3.03 5.61
N GLY A 838 44.45 3.05 4.40
CA GLY A 838 43.97 1.86 3.69
C GLY A 838 45.04 1.01 3.02
N ALA A 839 46.34 1.34 3.09
CA ALA A 839 47.39 0.52 2.46
C ALA A 839 47.43 -0.95 2.92
N GLY A 840 46.89 -1.25 4.11
CA GLY A 840 46.73 -2.61 4.63
C GLY A 840 45.38 -3.27 4.34
N ILE A 841 44.41 -2.50 3.84
CA ILE A 841 43.06 -2.97 3.55
C ILE A 841 43.06 -3.68 2.20
N LYS A 842 42.33 -4.78 2.16
CA LYS A 842 42.30 -5.69 1.03
C LYS A 842 41.02 -5.47 0.28
N ALA A 843 41.11 -4.62 -0.74
CA ALA A 843 39.98 -4.25 -1.57
C ALA A 843 40.35 -4.36 -3.05
N SER A 844 39.36 -4.73 -3.86
CA SER A 844 39.45 -4.71 -5.33
C SER A 844 38.70 -3.50 -5.84
N VAL A 845 39.26 -2.81 -6.85
CA VAL A 845 38.59 -1.67 -7.50
C VAL A 845 37.31 -2.14 -8.18
N ILE A 846 36.23 -1.38 -8.03
CA ILE A 846 35.00 -1.56 -8.79
C ILE A 846 35.18 -0.85 -10.14
N GLU A 847 35.17 -1.57 -11.26
CA GLU A 847 35.56 -1.01 -12.56
C GLU A 847 34.62 0.09 -13.05
N LYS A 848 33.33 -0.02 -12.73
CA LYS A 848 32.26 0.87 -13.20
C LYS A 848 30.97 0.66 -12.39
N SER A 849 30.05 1.61 -12.49
CA SER A 849 28.66 1.43 -12.06
C SER A 849 27.98 0.37 -12.96
N PRO A 850 27.47 -0.75 -12.41
CA PRO A 850 26.82 -1.80 -13.18
C PRO A 850 25.64 -1.33 -14.02
N SER A 851 25.53 -1.84 -15.24
CA SER A 851 24.36 -1.70 -16.11
C SER A 851 23.49 -2.96 -16.02
N VAL A 852 22.23 -2.82 -15.63
CA VAL A 852 21.35 -3.92 -15.24
C VAL A 852 20.20 -4.10 -16.24
N TYR A 853 19.94 -5.34 -16.67
CA TYR A 853 18.70 -5.68 -17.38
C TYR A 853 17.72 -6.36 -16.41
N ILE A 854 16.51 -5.80 -16.29
CA ILE A 854 15.46 -6.32 -15.42
C ILE A 854 14.48 -7.15 -16.26
N VAL A 855 14.27 -8.41 -15.90
CA VAL A 855 13.37 -9.32 -16.61
C VAL A 855 11.91 -9.07 -16.25
N GLY A 856 10.96 -9.41 -17.14
CA GLY A 856 9.54 -9.40 -16.81
C GLY A 856 8.75 -8.13 -17.16
N GLY A 857 9.38 -7.10 -17.74
CA GLY A 857 8.73 -5.84 -18.17
C GLY A 857 7.68 -6.03 -19.28
N ASN A 858 6.67 -5.15 -19.37
CA ASN A 858 5.53 -5.32 -20.29
C ASN A 858 5.87 -5.09 -21.77
N ALA A 859 5.09 -5.71 -22.66
CA ALA A 859 5.13 -5.37 -24.07
C ALA A 859 4.46 -4.01 -24.29
N PRO A 860 4.86 -3.23 -25.31
CA PRO A 860 4.20 -1.97 -25.64
C PRO A 860 2.69 -2.19 -25.82
N ALA A 861 1.88 -1.32 -25.21
CA ALA A 861 0.43 -1.35 -25.37
C ALA A 861 0.06 -1.13 -26.85
N THR A 862 -1.04 -1.75 -27.28
CA THR A 862 -1.57 -1.62 -28.66
C THR A 862 -2.98 -1.01 -28.70
N ALA A 863 -3.49 -0.62 -27.53
CA ALA A 863 -4.79 0.00 -27.31
C ALA A 863 -4.76 0.69 -25.93
N GLY A 864 -5.61 1.68 -25.69
CA GLY A 864 -5.66 2.43 -24.43
C GLY A 864 -4.39 3.23 -24.13
N ASN A 865 -4.04 3.33 -22.84
CA ASN A 865 -2.88 4.05 -22.34
C ASN A 865 -1.55 3.35 -22.70
N ILE A 866 -0.54 4.10 -23.14
CA ILE A 866 0.78 3.55 -23.52
C ILE A 866 1.80 3.45 -22.38
N GLU A 867 1.56 4.10 -21.24
CA GLU A 867 2.47 4.14 -20.09
C GLU A 867 2.21 3.01 -19.08
N LEU A 868 1.67 1.88 -19.55
CA LEU A 868 1.52 0.70 -18.72
C LEU A 868 2.88 0.13 -18.33
N LYS A 869 3.28 0.38 -17.08
CA LYS A 869 4.43 -0.29 -16.46
C LYS A 869 4.19 -1.80 -16.36
N GLY A 870 5.26 -2.56 -16.08
CA GLY A 870 5.23 -4.02 -15.96
C GLY A 870 4.18 -4.53 -14.95
N GLY A 871 4.05 -5.86 -14.81
CA GLY A 871 3.30 -6.39 -13.65
C GLY A 871 3.97 -5.99 -12.33
N ASN A 872 3.22 -6.00 -11.22
CA ASN A 872 3.68 -5.50 -9.91
C ASN A 872 5.11 -5.97 -9.55
N SER A 873 5.43 -7.26 -9.73
CA SER A 873 6.79 -7.78 -9.46
C SER A 873 7.89 -7.07 -10.25
N TYR A 874 7.66 -6.75 -11.53
CA TYR A 874 8.64 -5.99 -12.33
C TYR A 874 8.81 -4.57 -11.80
N CYS A 875 7.71 -3.93 -11.40
CA CYS A 875 7.75 -2.59 -10.84
C CYS A 875 8.50 -2.55 -9.51
N PHE A 876 8.38 -3.59 -8.70
CA PHE A 876 9.16 -3.77 -7.48
C PHE A 876 10.66 -3.94 -7.79
N ASP A 877 10.99 -4.75 -8.80
CA ASP A 877 12.37 -4.93 -9.26
C ASP A 877 12.95 -3.59 -9.77
N VAL A 878 12.18 -2.80 -10.52
CA VAL A 878 12.57 -1.46 -10.99
C VAL A 878 12.79 -0.51 -9.82
N TYR A 879 11.86 -0.48 -8.87
CA TYR A 879 11.93 0.36 -7.68
C TYR A 879 13.23 0.13 -6.91
N ALA A 880 13.57 -1.14 -6.61
CA ALA A 880 14.78 -1.48 -5.86
C ALA A 880 16.07 -1.08 -6.60
N ILE A 881 16.12 -1.35 -7.92
CA ILE A 881 17.29 -1.02 -8.75
C ILE A 881 17.49 0.50 -8.87
N ASP A 882 16.40 1.27 -8.88
CA ASP A 882 16.44 2.73 -8.92
C ASP A 882 16.82 3.34 -7.56
N HIS A 883 16.32 2.78 -6.45
CA HIS A 883 16.68 3.21 -5.09
C HIS A 883 18.16 3.00 -4.77
N MET A 884 18.76 1.91 -5.24
CA MET A 884 20.21 1.69 -5.13
C MET A 884 21.05 2.47 -6.15
N GLY A 885 20.42 3.26 -7.04
CA GLY A 885 21.10 4.11 -8.00
C GLY A 885 21.81 3.39 -9.16
N PHE A 886 21.41 2.17 -9.52
CA PHE A 886 22.02 1.44 -10.64
C PHE A 886 21.53 1.92 -12.01
N ASN A 887 22.35 1.73 -13.05
CA ASN A 887 21.92 2.01 -14.42
C ASN A 887 21.06 0.84 -14.94
N LYS A 888 20.01 1.14 -15.71
CA LYS A 888 19.20 0.13 -16.40
C LYS A 888 19.49 0.11 -17.91
N THR A 889 19.36 -1.05 -18.54
CA THR A 889 19.44 -1.23 -20.00
C THR A 889 18.27 -2.05 -20.52
N GLU A 890 17.74 -1.68 -21.69
CA GLU A 890 16.71 -2.44 -22.42
C GLU A 890 17.30 -3.58 -23.27
N GLU A 891 18.64 -3.59 -23.44
CA GLU A 891 19.36 -4.60 -24.21
C GLU A 891 20.13 -5.51 -23.26
N ALA A 892 19.62 -6.73 -23.03
CA ALA A 892 20.22 -7.69 -22.12
C ALA A 892 21.68 -8.05 -22.46
N THR A 893 22.07 -7.99 -23.74
CA THR A 893 23.45 -8.25 -24.19
C THR A 893 24.43 -7.11 -23.86
N LYS A 894 23.94 -5.95 -23.42
CA LYS A 894 24.74 -4.83 -22.92
C LYS A 894 24.72 -4.75 -21.39
N ALA A 895 24.03 -5.66 -20.72
CA ALA A 895 23.96 -5.69 -19.28
C ALA A 895 25.22 -6.35 -18.70
N ASP A 896 25.68 -5.82 -17.58
CA ASP A 896 26.69 -6.43 -16.73
C ASP A 896 26.08 -7.55 -15.88
N ALA A 897 24.78 -7.44 -15.59
CA ALA A 897 24.00 -8.47 -14.93
C ALA A 897 22.53 -8.41 -15.31
N ILE A 898 21.87 -9.56 -15.23
CA ILE A 898 20.44 -9.72 -15.40
C ILE A 898 19.83 -9.99 -14.02
N VAL A 899 18.72 -9.34 -13.69
CA VAL A 899 18.04 -9.50 -12.39
C VAL A 899 16.52 -9.58 -12.53
N GLY A 900 15.84 -10.10 -11.50
CA GLY A 900 14.37 -9.99 -11.35
C GLY A 900 13.66 -11.30 -11.00
N ASN A 901 12.32 -11.27 -11.02
CA ASN A 901 11.45 -12.39 -10.63
C ASN A 901 11.32 -13.53 -11.69
N GLY A 902 12.30 -13.65 -12.60
CA GLY A 902 12.35 -14.71 -13.62
C GLY A 902 11.84 -14.35 -15.02
N PHE A 903 12.24 -15.17 -15.99
CA PHE A 903 11.93 -14.93 -17.41
C PHE A 903 10.49 -15.28 -17.79
N SER A 904 9.83 -14.38 -18.52
CA SER A 904 8.54 -14.68 -19.14
C SER A 904 8.70 -15.56 -20.38
N ARG A 905 7.84 -16.57 -20.52
CA ARG A 905 7.83 -17.47 -21.70
C ARG A 905 7.27 -16.82 -22.97
N SER A 906 6.55 -15.70 -22.84
CA SER A 906 5.86 -15.04 -23.94
C SER A 906 6.55 -13.78 -24.47
N LYS A 907 7.64 -13.33 -23.82
CA LYS A 907 8.31 -12.06 -24.14
C LYS A 907 9.61 -12.30 -24.92
N ALA A 908 9.73 -11.66 -26.07
CA ALA A 908 10.88 -11.83 -26.96
C ALA A 908 12.19 -11.37 -26.30
N ASN A 909 12.18 -10.22 -25.60
CA ASN A 909 13.39 -9.70 -24.93
C ASN A 909 13.86 -10.63 -23.80
N ASP A 910 12.94 -11.21 -23.02
CA ASP A 910 13.29 -12.21 -22.00
C ASP A 910 13.90 -13.48 -22.60
N THR A 911 13.56 -13.83 -23.85
CA THR A 911 14.21 -14.94 -24.55
C THR A 911 15.67 -14.62 -24.85
N TYR A 912 15.97 -13.40 -25.30
CA TYR A 912 17.36 -12.96 -25.51
C TYR A 912 18.13 -12.83 -24.21
N ALA A 913 17.51 -12.30 -23.15
CA ALA A 913 18.10 -12.21 -21.83
C ALA A 913 18.43 -13.60 -21.28
N LYS A 914 17.51 -14.56 -21.38
CA LYS A 914 17.76 -15.95 -21.01
C LYS A 914 18.95 -16.55 -21.79
N GLN A 915 19.06 -16.25 -23.07
CA GLN A 915 20.19 -16.71 -23.88
C GLN A 915 21.52 -16.08 -23.42
N ALA A 916 21.54 -14.79 -23.07
CA ALA A 916 22.72 -14.13 -22.53
C ALA A 916 23.17 -14.74 -21.19
N VAL A 917 22.24 -15.16 -20.32
CA VAL A 917 22.56 -15.94 -19.10
C VAL A 917 23.22 -17.27 -19.45
N LEU A 918 22.67 -18.01 -20.41
CA LEU A 918 23.26 -19.29 -20.87
C LEU A 918 24.65 -19.12 -21.51
N GLU A 919 24.98 -17.91 -21.95
CA GLU A 919 26.28 -17.52 -22.51
C GLU A 919 27.25 -16.96 -21.44
N GLY A 920 26.83 -16.88 -20.18
CA GLY A 920 27.67 -16.52 -19.03
C GLY A 920 27.47 -15.11 -18.47
N THR A 921 26.42 -14.40 -18.89
CA THR A 921 26.05 -13.13 -18.22
C THR A 921 25.57 -13.43 -16.79
N PRO A 922 26.11 -12.76 -15.76
CA PRO A 922 25.68 -12.95 -14.38
C PRO A 922 24.16 -12.77 -14.22
N TYR A 923 23.54 -13.64 -13.44
CA TYR A 923 22.09 -13.65 -13.23
C TYR A 923 21.72 -13.80 -11.76
N MET A 924 20.99 -12.84 -11.22
CA MET A 924 20.36 -12.96 -9.90
C MET A 924 18.85 -13.09 -10.05
N VAL A 925 18.26 -14.08 -9.38
CA VAL A 925 16.82 -14.34 -9.46
C VAL A 925 16.23 -14.57 -8.09
N TRP A 926 14.99 -14.14 -7.91
CA TRP A 926 14.23 -14.34 -6.68
C TRP A 926 12.79 -14.78 -6.97
N GLY A 927 12.10 -15.21 -5.90
CA GLY A 927 10.66 -15.48 -5.92
C GLY A 927 10.22 -16.57 -6.90
N SER A 928 9.20 -16.29 -7.70
CA SER A 928 8.55 -17.28 -8.56
C SER A 928 9.48 -17.87 -9.63
N GLY A 929 10.43 -17.07 -10.13
CA GLY A 929 11.42 -17.44 -11.15
C GLY A 929 12.59 -18.30 -10.67
N SER A 930 12.76 -18.48 -9.36
CA SER A 930 13.96 -19.07 -8.75
C SER A 930 14.13 -20.59 -8.96
N ASN A 931 13.16 -21.25 -9.61
CA ASN A 931 13.27 -22.66 -10.00
C ASN A 931 14.25 -22.90 -11.18
N LEU A 932 14.71 -21.84 -11.85
CA LEU A 932 15.70 -21.86 -12.93
C LEU A 932 15.38 -22.84 -14.07
N SER A 933 14.09 -23.03 -14.37
CA SER A 933 13.64 -24.01 -15.35
C SER A 933 14.24 -23.76 -16.75
N GLY A 934 14.97 -24.76 -17.25
CA GLY A 934 15.66 -24.69 -18.54
C GLY A 934 16.84 -23.73 -18.56
N ILE A 935 17.41 -23.40 -17.39
CA ILE A 935 18.69 -22.68 -17.22
C ILE A 935 19.66 -23.57 -16.47
N LEU A 936 19.27 -24.04 -15.28
CA LEU A 936 20.13 -24.84 -14.39
C LEU A 936 19.39 -26.09 -13.92
N GLY A 937 20.02 -27.26 -14.12
CA GLY A 937 19.49 -28.55 -13.64
C GLY A 937 19.86 -28.83 -12.18
N GLY A 938 19.13 -29.74 -11.53
CA GLY A 938 19.42 -30.14 -10.15
C GLY A 938 18.85 -29.21 -9.07
N VAL A 939 18.13 -28.16 -9.46
CA VAL A 939 17.38 -27.29 -8.54
C VAL A 939 16.02 -27.92 -8.26
N THR A 940 15.64 -28.06 -6.99
CA THR A 940 14.28 -28.43 -6.60
C THR A 940 13.75 -27.38 -5.63
N LYS A 941 12.83 -26.54 -6.11
CA LYS A 941 12.08 -25.60 -5.27
C LYS A 941 10.85 -26.28 -4.69
N ALA A 942 10.56 -26.01 -3.43
CA ALA A 942 9.36 -26.41 -2.71
C ALA A 942 8.87 -25.21 -1.87
N SER A 943 7.68 -25.31 -1.29
CA SER A 943 7.05 -24.25 -0.50
C SER A 943 6.48 -24.85 0.76
N MET A 944 6.37 -24.05 1.83
CA MET A 944 5.61 -24.45 3.01
C MET A 944 4.11 -24.53 2.67
N SER A 945 3.47 -25.63 3.04
CA SER A 945 2.02 -25.76 2.86
C SER A 945 1.28 -24.73 3.73
N ASN A 946 0.31 -24.00 3.15
CA ASN A 946 -0.45 -22.95 3.85
C ASN A 946 0.40 -21.83 4.47
N GLY A 947 1.60 -21.56 3.93
CA GLY A 947 2.41 -20.41 4.32
C GLY A 947 2.14 -19.22 3.41
N THR A 948 1.95 -18.03 4.01
CA THR A 948 1.87 -16.76 3.27
C THR A 948 3.23 -16.07 3.31
N ASP A 949 3.70 -15.74 4.51
CA ASP A 949 4.96 -15.06 4.75
C ASP A 949 5.51 -15.36 6.16
N MET A 950 6.82 -15.10 6.35
CA MET A 950 7.41 -15.00 7.69
C MET A 950 8.69 -14.17 7.68
N LEU A 951 8.98 -13.51 8.79
CA LEU A 951 10.32 -13.01 9.12
C LEU A 951 11.05 -14.08 9.92
N ALA A 952 12.04 -14.70 9.29
CA ALA A 952 12.75 -15.86 9.83
C ALA A 952 14.10 -15.47 10.43
N TYR A 953 14.54 -16.22 11.44
CA TYR A 953 15.96 -16.28 11.78
C TYR A 953 16.71 -17.15 10.78
N VAL A 954 17.85 -16.66 10.30
CA VAL A 954 18.70 -17.32 9.32
C VAL A 954 20.13 -17.48 9.84
N LYS A 955 20.92 -18.25 9.10
CA LYS A 955 22.36 -18.36 9.23
C LYS A 955 22.99 -18.31 7.85
N TYR A 956 24.25 -17.91 7.80
CA TYR A 956 25.07 -17.88 6.58
C TYR A 956 26.02 -19.08 6.56
N PRO A 957 25.66 -20.22 5.92
CA PRO A 957 26.48 -21.42 5.99
C PRO A 957 27.86 -21.23 5.37
N ASN A 958 27.97 -20.29 4.43
CA ASN A 958 29.21 -19.84 3.82
C ASN A 958 29.15 -18.32 3.71
N VAL A 959 30.11 -17.64 4.33
CA VAL A 959 30.23 -16.18 4.28
C VAL A 959 31.08 -15.80 3.07
N ASN A 960 30.53 -14.96 2.18
CA ASN A 960 31.18 -14.42 0.99
C ASN A 960 30.69 -12.99 0.73
N LEU A 961 31.13 -12.36 -0.37
CA LEU A 961 30.77 -10.97 -0.67
C LEU A 961 29.27 -10.70 -0.81
N ILE A 962 28.44 -11.73 -1.00
CA ILE A 962 26.99 -11.56 -1.11
C ILE A 962 26.34 -11.32 0.26
N ASN A 963 26.86 -11.95 1.32
CA ASN A 963 26.27 -11.94 2.67
C ASN A 963 27.23 -11.48 3.80
N ALA A 964 28.46 -11.08 3.48
CA ALA A 964 29.46 -10.72 4.47
C ALA A 964 29.03 -9.56 5.38
N ASN A 965 28.33 -8.56 4.86
CA ASN A 965 27.85 -7.43 5.65
C ASN A 965 26.78 -7.83 6.67
N TYR A 966 25.89 -8.77 6.32
CA TYR A 966 24.92 -9.28 7.30
C TYR A 966 25.61 -10.03 8.45
N GLU A 967 26.62 -10.85 8.15
CA GLU A 967 27.43 -11.52 9.19
C GLU A 967 28.21 -10.49 10.03
N LEU A 968 28.76 -9.45 9.40
CA LEU A 968 29.48 -8.37 10.06
C LEU A 968 28.58 -7.60 11.04
N ASP A 969 27.37 -7.28 10.61
CA ASP A 969 26.38 -6.52 11.36
C ASP A 969 25.66 -7.38 12.42
N GLY A 970 25.91 -8.69 12.42
CA GLY A 970 25.18 -9.65 13.26
C GLY A 970 23.68 -9.67 12.94
N ASP A 971 23.34 -9.36 11.69
CA ASP A 971 21.98 -9.45 11.18
C ASP A 971 21.72 -10.88 10.72
N TYR A 972 20.78 -11.53 11.40
CA TYR A 972 20.42 -12.92 11.18
C TYR A 972 18.94 -13.05 10.85
N GLN A 973 18.36 -12.03 10.22
CA GLN A 973 16.95 -11.98 9.88
C GLN A 973 16.77 -11.98 8.36
N ASN A 974 15.67 -12.55 7.89
CA ASN A 974 15.33 -12.51 6.47
C ASN A 974 13.83 -12.64 6.27
N TYR A 975 13.24 -11.70 5.52
CA TYR A 975 11.83 -11.76 5.16
C TYR A 975 11.58 -12.75 4.00
N GLN A 976 10.59 -13.62 4.19
CA GLN A 976 10.33 -14.76 3.30
C GLN A 976 8.89 -14.78 2.81
N TYR A 977 8.55 -13.81 1.95
CA TYR A 977 7.27 -13.84 1.24
C TYR A 977 7.16 -15.06 0.31
N GLY A 978 6.00 -15.72 0.33
CA GLY A 978 5.68 -16.93 -0.43
C GLY A 978 6.14 -18.24 0.23
N THR A 979 6.95 -18.18 1.29
CA THR A 979 7.45 -19.34 2.04
C THR A 979 8.11 -20.46 1.20
N ASP A 980 8.76 -20.06 0.12
CA ASP A 980 9.51 -20.94 -0.78
C ASP A 980 10.90 -21.32 -0.21
N TYR A 981 11.42 -22.49 -0.56
CA TYR A 981 12.78 -22.94 -0.22
C TYR A 981 13.35 -23.92 -1.26
N PHE A 982 14.66 -24.16 -1.20
CA PHE A 982 15.34 -25.15 -2.02
C PHE A 982 15.45 -26.50 -1.30
N ALA A 983 14.60 -27.45 -1.69
CA ALA A 983 14.68 -28.84 -1.23
C ALA A 983 15.93 -29.57 -1.77
N ALA A 984 16.47 -29.11 -2.90
CA ALA A 984 17.76 -29.51 -3.41
C ALA A 984 18.39 -28.35 -4.20
N ILE A 985 19.69 -28.14 -3.99
CA ILE A 985 20.51 -27.23 -4.78
C ILE A 985 21.45 -28.04 -5.71
N PRO A 986 21.87 -27.49 -6.86
CA PRO A 986 22.74 -28.18 -7.81
C PRO A 986 24.08 -28.61 -7.20
N GLU A 987 24.66 -29.68 -7.73
CA GLU A 987 25.98 -30.14 -7.29
C GLU A 987 27.02 -29.04 -7.52
N GLY A 988 27.74 -28.67 -6.46
CA GLY A 988 28.76 -27.63 -6.53
C GLY A 988 28.25 -26.20 -6.35
N ALA A 989 26.97 -25.99 -6.11
CA ALA A 989 26.42 -24.75 -5.58
C ALA A 989 26.88 -24.50 -4.13
N VAL A 990 26.93 -23.23 -3.74
CA VAL A 990 27.24 -22.76 -2.38
C VAL A 990 25.95 -22.25 -1.74
N ALA A 991 25.56 -22.79 -0.59
CA ALA A 991 24.42 -22.27 0.16
C ALA A 991 24.81 -20.92 0.79
N LEU A 992 24.04 -19.87 0.49
CA LEU A 992 24.26 -18.50 0.96
C LEU A 992 23.47 -18.21 2.23
N VAL A 993 22.17 -18.55 2.23
CA VAL A 993 21.24 -18.28 3.33
C VAL A 993 20.44 -19.55 3.63
N GLN A 994 20.34 -19.88 4.92
CA GLN A 994 19.59 -21.04 5.41
C GLN A 994 18.80 -20.66 6.65
N ASN A 995 17.56 -21.12 6.75
CA ASN A 995 16.75 -20.95 7.97
C ASN A 995 17.42 -21.64 9.17
N ALA A 996 17.38 -20.97 10.33
CA ALA A 996 18.11 -21.37 11.53
C ALA A 996 17.38 -22.44 12.37
N GLY A 997 16.09 -22.66 12.14
CA GLY A 997 15.24 -23.57 12.90
C GLY A 997 14.65 -22.95 14.17
N GLU A 998 14.80 -21.64 14.35
CA GLU A 998 14.27 -20.88 15.49
C GLU A 998 12.83 -20.44 15.23
N THR A 999 12.11 -20.06 16.28
CA THR A 999 10.75 -19.55 16.16
C THR A 999 10.78 -18.21 15.39
N PRO A 1000 10.02 -18.07 14.28
CA PRO A 1000 9.92 -16.82 13.55
C PRO A 1000 9.42 -15.66 14.42
N ILE A 1001 9.79 -14.44 14.05
CA ILE A 1001 9.41 -13.22 14.77
C ILE A 1001 7.93 -12.89 14.47
N VAL A 1002 7.58 -12.89 13.19
CA VAL A 1002 6.25 -12.55 12.66
C VAL A 1002 5.99 -13.38 11.40
N GLY A 1003 4.73 -13.66 11.09
CA GLY A 1003 4.35 -14.37 9.88
C GLY A 1003 3.05 -15.12 10.02
N CYS A 1004 2.52 -15.58 8.88
CA CYS A 1004 1.41 -16.53 8.83
C CYS A 1004 1.85 -17.85 8.19
N VAL A 1005 1.86 -18.91 9.01
CA VAL A 1005 2.15 -20.27 8.55
C VAL A 1005 1.13 -21.26 9.15
N GLY A 1006 0.25 -21.82 8.31
CA GLY A 1006 -0.80 -22.75 8.75
C GLY A 1006 -0.29 -24.13 9.17
N ILE A 1007 -0.22 -24.37 10.48
CA ILE A 1007 0.19 -25.62 11.15
C ILE A 1007 -1.02 -26.20 11.91
N PHE A 1008 -1.72 -27.14 11.26
CA PHE A 1008 -2.97 -27.73 11.81
C PHE A 1008 -2.77 -29.11 12.46
N ASP A 1009 -1.71 -29.81 12.10
CA ASP A 1009 -1.44 -31.19 12.53
C ASP A 1009 0.05 -31.52 12.56
N ASP A 1010 0.39 -32.76 12.97
CA ASP A 1010 1.77 -33.25 13.02
C ASP A 1010 2.47 -33.24 11.65
N ALA A 1011 1.73 -33.37 10.55
CA ALA A 1011 2.30 -33.34 9.20
C ALA A 1011 2.68 -31.92 8.80
N GLY A 1012 1.80 -30.94 9.07
CA GLY A 1012 2.09 -29.52 8.90
C GLY A 1012 3.27 -29.08 9.78
N LYS A 1013 3.36 -29.58 11.01
CA LYS A 1013 4.52 -29.32 11.87
C LYS A 1013 5.82 -29.86 11.27
N ALA A 1014 5.80 -31.10 10.74
CA ALA A 1014 6.98 -31.68 10.09
C ALA A 1014 7.37 -30.94 8.79
N ASP A 1015 6.38 -30.44 8.05
CA ASP A 1015 6.61 -29.61 6.85
C ASP A 1015 7.25 -28.26 7.24
N PHE A 1016 6.73 -27.61 8.29
CA PHE A 1016 7.31 -26.39 8.83
C PHE A 1016 8.72 -26.60 9.35
N GLU A 1017 8.98 -27.66 10.12
CA GLU A 1017 10.33 -27.98 10.60
C GLU A 1017 11.32 -28.19 9.44
N LYS A 1018 10.86 -28.77 8.33
CA LYS A 1018 11.68 -28.91 7.12
C LYS A 1018 11.99 -27.55 6.49
N TYR A 1019 10.96 -26.72 6.28
CA TYR A 1019 11.10 -25.37 5.72
C TYR A 1019 11.98 -24.46 6.60
N ASN A 1020 11.74 -24.46 7.91
CA ASN A 1020 12.45 -23.65 8.88
C ASN A 1020 13.92 -24.11 9.10
N ASN A 1021 14.37 -25.16 8.44
CA ASN A 1021 15.78 -25.57 8.41
C ASN A 1021 16.37 -25.56 6.98
N ALA A 1022 15.62 -25.13 5.98
CA ALA A 1022 15.97 -25.26 4.58
C ALA A 1022 16.89 -24.14 4.08
N VAL A 1023 17.57 -24.42 2.97
CA VAL A 1023 18.33 -23.41 2.21
C VAL A 1023 17.34 -22.55 1.44
N VAL A 1024 17.45 -21.23 1.59
CA VAL A 1024 16.58 -20.25 0.92
C VAL A 1024 17.34 -19.42 -0.12
N ALA A 1025 18.67 -19.48 -0.13
CA ALA A 1025 19.49 -18.88 -1.17
C ALA A 1025 20.75 -19.69 -1.49
N PHE A 1026 21.14 -19.72 -2.77
CA PHE A 1026 22.40 -20.33 -3.19
C PHE A 1026 23.07 -19.57 -4.34
N GLU A 1027 24.38 -19.78 -4.46
CA GLU A 1027 25.21 -19.33 -5.58
C GLU A 1027 25.72 -20.52 -6.39
N TYR A 1028 25.79 -20.36 -7.71
CA TYR A 1028 26.35 -21.32 -8.65
C TYR A 1028 27.26 -20.62 -9.67
N GLN A 1029 28.56 -20.81 -9.55
CA GLN A 1029 29.59 -20.28 -10.47
C GLN A 1029 30.39 -21.40 -11.13
N LYS A 1030 29.74 -22.20 -11.98
CA LYS A 1030 30.35 -23.35 -12.67
C LYS A 1030 29.74 -23.54 -14.06
N ASP A 1031 30.41 -24.33 -14.89
CA ASP A 1031 29.95 -24.70 -16.24
C ASP A 1031 29.62 -23.51 -17.15
N GLY A 1032 30.30 -22.37 -16.93
CA GLY A 1032 30.06 -21.14 -17.68
C GLY A 1032 28.81 -20.36 -17.25
N LEU A 1033 28.18 -20.74 -16.12
CA LEU A 1033 27.06 -20.03 -15.52
C LEU A 1033 27.52 -19.31 -14.24
N ASP A 1034 26.95 -18.13 -13.99
CA ASP A 1034 27.09 -17.36 -12.76
C ASP A 1034 25.69 -16.95 -12.30
N ILE A 1035 25.16 -17.67 -11.32
CA ILE A 1035 23.77 -17.54 -10.88
C ILE A 1035 23.72 -17.40 -9.36
N VAL A 1036 22.98 -16.41 -8.89
CA VAL A 1036 22.52 -16.31 -7.49
C VAL A 1036 21.00 -16.47 -7.49
N SER A 1037 20.47 -17.36 -6.67
CA SER A 1037 19.03 -17.67 -6.63
C SER A 1037 18.51 -17.62 -5.19
N PHE A 1038 17.49 -16.80 -4.97
CA PHE A 1038 16.72 -16.70 -3.73
C PHE A 1038 15.34 -17.32 -3.93
N ALA A 1039 14.91 -18.16 -2.99
CA ALA A 1039 13.63 -18.84 -3.10
C ALA A 1039 12.46 -17.85 -2.98
N ASN A 1040 12.56 -16.91 -2.04
CA ASN A 1040 11.59 -15.86 -1.74
C ASN A 1040 11.86 -14.58 -2.52
N SER A 1041 10.93 -13.62 -2.48
CA SER A 1041 11.11 -12.30 -3.07
C SER A 1041 12.03 -11.43 -2.22
N LEU A 1042 12.97 -10.71 -2.85
CA LEU A 1042 13.85 -9.74 -2.18
C LEU A 1042 13.34 -8.30 -2.23
N VAL A 1043 12.27 -8.05 -3.00
CA VAL A 1043 11.81 -6.69 -3.30
C VAL A 1043 10.31 -6.53 -3.09
N HIS A 1044 9.66 -7.47 -2.40
CA HIS A 1044 8.21 -7.53 -2.31
C HIS A 1044 7.61 -6.19 -1.83
N LYS A 1045 6.90 -5.51 -2.73
CA LYS A 1045 6.29 -4.19 -2.49
C LYS A 1045 7.27 -3.13 -1.98
N GLY A 1046 8.56 -3.27 -2.26
CA GLY A 1046 9.60 -2.37 -1.74
C GLY A 1046 9.71 -2.35 -0.21
N HIS A 1047 9.07 -3.27 0.52
CA HIS A 1047 9.11 -3.31 1.99
C HIS A 1047 10.39 -3.91 2.58
N PRO A 1048 10.92 -5.06 2.10
CA PRO A 1048 12.18 -5.64 2.60
C PRO A 1048 13.38 -4.92 1.95
N GLN A 1049 13.63 -3.67 2.35
CA GLN A 1049 14.73 -2.85 1.82
C GLN A 1049 16.08 -3.28 2.38
N ASP A 1050 16.13 -3.83 3.59
CA ASP A 1050 17.36 -4.41 4.14
C ASP A 1050 17.95 -5.48 3.20
N GLU A 1051 17.09 -6.28 2.58
CA GLU A 1051 17.44 -7.30 1.60
C GLU A 1051 18.02 -6.75 0.27
N PHE A 1052 17.88 -5.45 -0.03
CA PHE A 1052 18.44 -4.85 -1.24
C PHE A 1052 19.97 -4.96 -1.26
N LYS A 1053 20.62 -5.02 -0.08
CA LYS A 1053 22.06 -5.25 0.04
C LYS A 1053 22.51 -6.53 -0.66
N TYR A 1054 21.71 -7.61 -0.69
CA TYR A 1054 22.07 -8.82 -1.44
C TYR A 1054 22.22 -8.53 -2.94
N ILE A 1055 21.35 -7.66 -3.48
CA ILE A 1055 21.35 -7.27 -4.89
C ILE A 1055 22.56 -6.34 -5.17
N ALA A 1056 22.78 -5.32 -4.33
CA ALA A 1056 23.92 -4.43 -4.47
C ALA A 1056 25.25 -5.19 -4.42
N ASN A 1057 25.41 -6.09 -3.45
CA ASN A 1057 26.59 -6.93 -3.28
C ASN A 1057 26.85 -7.82 -4.50
N PHE A 1058 25.80 -8.43 -5.04
CA PHE A 1058 25.91 -9.19 -6.29
C PHE A 1058 26.40 -8.29 -7.43
N LEU A 1059 25.74 -7.15 -7.66
CA LEU A 1059 26.06 -6.28 -8.79
C LEU A 1059 27.48 -5.71 -8.74
N PHE A 1060 27.92 -5.21 -7.58
CA PHE A 1060 29.28 -4.67 -7.44
C PHE A 1060 30.35 -5.77 -7.49
N SER A 1061 30.12 -6.92 -6.86
CA SER A 1061 31.11 -8.00 -6.82
C SER A 1061 31.38 -8.63 -8.20
N ARG A 1062 30.48 -8.46 -9.17
CA ARG A 1062 30.64 -8.97 -10.56
C ARG A 1062 31.33 -8.02 -11.53
N VAL A 1063 31.65 -6.81 -11.09
CA VAL A 1063 32.42 -5.84 -11.89
C VAL A 1063 33.72 -5.42 -11.18
N LEU A 1064 34.24 -6.27 -10.30
CA LEU A 1064 35.53 -6.06 -9.66
C LEU A 1064 36.67 -6.27 -10.64
N ALA A 1065 37.63 -5.33 -10.62
CA ALA A 1065 38.86 -5.42 -11.37
C ALA A 1065 39.83 -6.42 -10.73
N ASP A 1066 40.75 -6.94 -11.55
CA ASP A 1066 41.98 -7.58 -11.03
C ASP A 1066 42.90 -6.57 -10.30
N GLU A 1067 42.64 -5.27 -10.45
CA GLU A 1067 43.37 -4.19 -9.79
C GLU A 1067 42.94 -4.05 -8.32
N ALA A 1068 43.92 -4.14 -7.42
CA ALA A 1068 43.71 -3.85 -6.01
C ALA A 1068 43.61 -2.35 -5.77
N TYR A 1069 42.75 -1.95 -4.83
CA TYR A 1069 42.64 -0.55 -4.40
C TYR A 1069 43.97 -0.10 -3.77
N ALA A 1070 44.52 1.00 -4.27
CA ALA A 1070 45.79 1.54 -3.81
C ALA A 1070 45.59 2.46 -2.59
N GLY A 1071 45.45 1.85 -1.41
CA GLY A 1071 45.20 2.60 -0.18
C GLY A 1071 46.37 3.50 0.27
N THR A 1072 46.02 4.56 0.97
CA THR A 1072 46.90 5.56 1.57
C THR A 1072 47.78 4.93 2.65
N VAL A 1073 49.09 5.20 2.58
CA VAL A 1073 50.08 4.71 3.54
C VAL A 1073 50.12 5.63 4.77
N GLN A 1074 50.16 5.04 5.96
CA GLN A 1074 50.39 5.79 7.19
C GLN A 1074 51.74 6.54 7.14
N PRO A 1075 51.77 7.87 7.38
CA PRO A 1075 53.01 8.63 7.33
C PRO A 1075 53.96 8.22 8.47
N GLU A 1076 55.27 8.17 8.19
CA GLU A 1076 56.32 7.82 9.17
C GLU A 1076 56.37 8.76 10.39
N THR A 1077 55.76 9.95 10.28
CA THR A 1077 55.50 10.86 11.39
C THR A 1077 54.04 11.31 11.27
N PRO A 1078 53.15 10.98 12.22
CA PRO A 1078 51.76 11.42 12.14
C PRO A 1078 51.70 12.95 12.07
N PRO A 1079 50.76 13.54 11.31
CA PRO A 1079 50.52 14.97 11.39
C PRO A 1079 50.30 15.33 12.87
N ALA A 1080 50.89 16.44 13.32
CA ALA A 1080 50.58 16.94 14.66
C ALA A 1080 49.06 17.15 14.72
N THR A 1081 48.37 16.43 15.60
CA THR A 1081 46.97 16.71 15.90
C THR A 1081 46.88 18.18 16.29
N ASN A 1082 46.25 18.99 15.44
CA ASN A 1082 46.02 20.38 15.74
C ASN A 1082 44.87 20.42 16.76
N PRO A 1083 45.07 20.87 18.02
CA PRO A 1083 44.02 20.77 19.04
C PRO A 1083 42.87 21.77 18.87
N ASP A 1084 42.77 22.50 17.76
CA ASP A 1084 41.82 23.61 17.59
C ASP A 1084 40.95 23.40 16.34
N THR A 1085 40.04 22.43 16.41
CA THR A 1085 38.71 22.50 15.78
C THR A 1085 37.71 21.79 16.69
N ASP A 1086 37.68 22.20 17.96
CA ASP A 1086 36.56 21.96 18.86
C ASP A 1086 35.71 23.23 18.83
N ASN A 1087 34.56 23.18 18.14
CA ASN A 1087 33.48 24.17 18.30
C ASN A 1087 32.46 23.67 19.34
N GLY A 1088 32.97 23.27 20.51
CA GLY A 1088 32.44 23.57 21.84
C GLY A 1088 30.93 23.57 22.06
N ASN A 1089 30.47 22.60 22.85
CA ASN A 1089 30.10 22.91 24.23
C ASN A 1089 30.28 21.67 25.13
N GLY A 1090 31.15 21.76 26.13
CA GLY A 1090 31.66 20.59 26.85
C GLY A 1090 31.16 20.41 28.29
N ASN A 1091 31.52 19.27 28.89
CA ASN A 1091 32.40 19.25 30.06
C ASN A 1091 33.01 17.86 30.27
N ASN A 1092 34.32 17.83 30.48
CA ASN A 1092 35.18 16.64 30.41
C ASN A 1092 35.45 16.05 31.80
N GLY A 1093 35.51 14.72 31.90
CA GLY A 1093 35.93 13.98 33.09
C GLY A 1093 36.28 12.53 32.76
N GLY A 1094 37.37 12.34 32.00
CA GLY A 1094 37.70 11.05 31.39
C GLY A 1094 38.25 9.95 32.31
N THR A 1095 38.31 8.73 31.75
CA THR A 1095 39.55 7.91 31.65
C THR A 1095 39.30 6.64 30.82
N THR A 1096 40.26 6.38 29.92
CA THR A 1096 40.73 5.07 29.39
C THR A 1096 39.73 4.16 28.67
N GLY A 1097 39.97 3.98 27.37
CA GLY A 1097 39.17 3.17 26.48
C GLY A 1097 39.23 1.67 26.72
N ASP A 1098 38.16 1.02 26.28
CA ASP A 1098 38.12 -0.38 25.91
C ASP A 1098 37.13 -0.53 24.73
N VAL A 1099 37.49 -1.43 23.84
CA VAL A 1099 36.88 -1.71 22.53
C VAL A 1099 35.43 -2.17 22.70
N SER A 1100 34.52 -1.66 21.84
CA SER A 1100 33.13 -2.10 21.77
C SER A 1100 33.06 -3.61 21.50
N LYS A 1101 32.19 -4.29 22.27
CA LYS A 1101 31.76 -5.66 22.06
C LYS A 1101 30.29 -5.73 22.38
N THR A 1102 29.44 -5.51 21.38
CA THR A 1102 28.11 -6.09 21.35
C THR A 1102 28.27 -7.54 20.86
N GLY A 1103 27.63 -8.48 21.56
CA GLY A 1103 27.79 -9.91 21.29
C GLY A 1103 27.68 -10.71 22.56
N ASP A 1104 26.46 -11.11 22.87
CA ASP A 1104 26.11 -11.97 23.99
C ASP A 1104 26.93 -13.28 23.93
N ASN A 1105 27.83 -13.47 24.90
CA ASN A 1105 28.49 -14.75 25.16
C ASN A 1105 29.10 -14.72 26.56
N SER A 1106 28.33 -15.23 27.51
CA SER A 1106 28.77 -15.51 28.88
C SER A 1106 29.85 -16.61 28.91
N ASN A 1107 31.12 -16.23 28.79
CA ASN A 1107 32.27 -17.09 29.08
C ASN A 1107 33.27 -16.40 30.01
N ILE A 1108 33.18 -16.74 31.29
CA ILE A 1108 34.11 -16.32 32.34
C ILE A 1108 35.48 -16.98 32.09
N ALA A 1109 36.44 -16.19 31.59
CA ALA A 1109 37.86 -16.52 31.65
C ALA A 1109 38.50 -15.81 32.85
N LEU A 1110 38.51 -16.49 34.01
CA LEU A 1110 39.15 -16.00 35.23
C LEU A 1110 40.67 -16.24 35.16
N TRP A 1111 41.48 -15.19 34.99
CA TRP A 1111 42.90 -15.23 35.32
C TRP A 1111 43.07 -15.08 36.84
N ALA A 1112 43.43 -16.16 37.53
CA ALA A 1112 43.83 -16.13 38.93
C ALA A 1112 45.28 -16.61 39.10
N ILE A 1113 46.08 -15.73 39.69
CA ILE A 1113 47.49 -15.84 40.05
C ILE A 1113 47.72 -17.03 41.00
N VAL A 1114 48.77 -17.81 40.72
CA VAL A 1114 49.25 -18.92 41.55
C VAL A 1114 49.94 -18.38 42.82
N LEU A 1115 49.45 -18.77 43.99
CA LEU A 1115 50.21 -18.78 45.25
C LEU A 1115 49.87 -20.04 46.05
N MET A 1116 50.91 -20.84 46.32
CA MET A 1116 50.85 -22.12 47.03
C MET A 1116 50.53 -21.99 48.52
N ALA A 1117 49.64 -22.84 49.07
CA ALA A 1117 49.84 -23.60 50.32
C ALA A 1117 48.67 -24.57 50.63
N GLY A 1118 48.97 -25.87 50.64
CA GLY A 1118 48.59 -26.81 51.72
C GLY A 1118 47.12 -27.27 51.92
N ALA A 1119 46.86 -28.49 51.42
CA ALA A 1119 46.14 -29.60 52.09
C ALA A 1119 44.59 -29.71 52.06
N VAL A 1120 44.16 -30.67 51.20
CA VAL A 1120 43.12 -31.72 51.36
C VAL A 1120 41.68 -31.30 51.74
N GLY A 1121 40.75 -31.45 50.78
CA GLY A 1121 39.30 -31.52 51.03
C GLY A 1121 38.48 -31.75 49.76
N THR A 1122 37.76 -32.86 49.72
CA THR A 1122 36.99 -33.50 48.64
C THR A 1122 35.98 -32.62 47.87
N THR A 1123 35.92 -32.84 46.56
CA THR A 1123 34.94 -32.34 45.58
C THR A 1123 33.49 -32.78 45.88
N VAL A 1124 32.56 -31.84 45.94
CA VAL A 1124 31.13 -32.03 45.59
C VAL A 1124 30.68 -30.75 44.85
N VAL A 1125 30.56 -30.83 43.53
CA VAL A 1125 29.88 -29.80 42.73
C VAL A 1125 28.44 -30.27 42.52
N VAL A 1126 27.49 -29.58 43.13
CA VAL A 1126 26.08 -29.66 42.78
C VAL A 1126 25.87 -28.71 41.60
N VAL A 1127 25.82 -29.26 40.39
CA VAL A 1127 25.32 -28.54 39.21
C VAL A 1127 23.81 -28.54 39.29
N ARG A 1128 23.20 -27.39 39.59
CA ARG A 1128 21.76 -27.19 39.35
C ARG A 1128 21.60 -26.70 37.91
N ARG A 1129 21.28 -27.64 37.01
CA ARG A 1129 20.62 -27.36 35.74
C ARG A 1129 19.29 -26.67 36.02
N ARG A 1130 19.03 -25.51 35.41
CA ARG A 1130 17.67 -25.13 35.05
C ARG A 1130 17.40 -25.79 33.70
N ASN A 1131 16.72 -26.93 33.77
CA ASN A 1131 16.07 -27.52 32.62
C ASN A 1131 14.88 -26.62 32.27
N ALA A 1132 14.72 -26.35 30.97
CA ALA A 1132 13.43 -26.17 30.35
C ALA A 1132 12.48 -27.27 30.84
N VAL A 1133 11.31 -26.86 31.32
CA VAL A 1133 10.23 -27.77 31.70
C VAL A 1133 9.23 -27.75 30.57
N ASN A 1134 9.11 -28.90 29.90
CA ASN A 1134 7.92 -29.33 29.17
C ASN A 1134 6.64 -28.94 29.90
N ARG A 1135 5.65 -28.48 29.13
CA ARG A 1135 4.21 -28.84 29.15
C ARG A 1135 3.43 -27.63 28.65
N GLN A 1136 2.52 -27.74 27.70
CA GLN A 1136 1.90 -28.89 27.07
C GLN A 1136 1.29 -28.43 25.76
#